data_AF-A0A5P9H7H4-F1
#
_entry.id   AF-A0A5P9H7H4-F1
#
_cell.length_a   1.000
_cell.length_b   1.000
_cell.length_c   1.000
_cell.angle_alpha   90.00
_cell.angle_beta   90.00
_cell.angle_gamma   90.00
#
_symmetry.space_group_name_H-M   'P 1'
#
loop_
_entity.id
_entity.type
_entity.pdbx_description
1 polymer ?
#
loop_
_entity_poly.entity_id
_entity_poly.type
_entity_poly.pdbx_seq_one_letter_code
_entity_poly.pdbx_strand_id
1 'polypeptide(L)'
;MTELFDDFYPPMPASSTAFENNDSLDDAASLVEGTHAVTGSGIDYFRFEAQNGPFEVVMTPDDPNQNLNIELLNENGDSLGLGRTITSSGPESIIRTLPENGTYYLRVYDPVHGYASVPGVDLNYTLDLDLPQFVAADGNNTRAQAAVLSEGTHDVLGREVDWHRIDATAGEMSLVLREVQLLDDAADTRDDPRNLRLMLTDAQGNVLTGGSFDTATGPETISYLVPEDGVYYAKVMTAQFGDSAPDGTVLSYQLSLDLADPVASDGNDSRATATPLGSGRLEVDSGTGVDWYRVDARPGVMRFDMTHTGATTPGGAEMNLNMELYDANGTVLRSNFVANGDESLSYVSHTGGTYYLKVYWAAYPDGAPNGVALNYALDVDLPQKTWATTLDFGPARNASVALYDIDNDGRDEIFVGTSKALDAEQNEVRPAGLIVLEDNGAVKWSQTFAAHAGPDPVTGKIYQTTSVTTAPVFSDIDHDGDIDMVVGLGADSREEGSAAGQPGDSGGVAALDGQGNLLWRFTTNDSFGNDSSGPDGRPDGVYGAPRIFDIDADGQVEVIFTSWDHYFYVLDGRNGAVELKFDLHDTAGATPAVADLDGDGIYELVVPADITNNDAAGLPDQGGILHVLNNYAQPIVPGWTDQVATTTEADFRGKFEPQSLWSSPQIVDLDRDGRPEIVQGTGNFFQDDRGQYVKVWNADGSLRFQFDTDGRVLASPLIADLDGDRTPEIVVATLAGRVYGLSASGEMLFDTQVDLYTNGFDAASTGLPIARRPIAVDIDNSDGDLEILLSIGAQTVVLDSDGTQINSRTQVEYFFNTYAGAPAARDIDNDNLLDIVSSGTTGSADQAVVYRWENLTDVAAPEFRTAAYQEIQSLHDIQSFVDRFYEKILGRNADPLGGNLWSDYLHTGTRSGADVARGFIFSPEFARQGLDDAAYVTVLYSAFFDRAPDPGGFSGWSALLADGMSRADVLEGFIGSREFANLANTYGIRADSTTSAGSDAAVLQGDPGESDMLRAGAGNSILRDGDSVAETGAFNETELAGQVYRLYGATLGREPGGSGFQAWFNGINSEAITLDQAAGGFIASPEFDITYGALSDADFVQLLYRNVLGRTADPAGLAGWLDFLAGEDNTRADVVLGFSESAEYRNRTNAALDTFMRDGPPEWNDVLEGGAGDDTMNGGLGSDIFVFRNGEGGADVINGFEPWDQLQLSGFGLQDKSEAIALMRQDGSDVIFAQGDQQITFTDTPLAHMQRVRYNLS
;
A
#
# COMPACT_ATOMS: atom_id res chain seq x y z
N MET A 1 -41.58 -12.17 -61.07
CA MET A 1 -42.00 -13.38 -60.35
C MET A 1 -42.81 -12.92 -59.15
N THR A 2 -43.91 -13.62 -58.82
CA THR A 2 -44.62 -13.67 -57.51
C THR A 2 -44.79 -12.33 -56.77
N GLU A 3 -45.97 -11.70 -56.72
CA GLU A 3 -47.28 -12.18 -56.18
C GLU A 3 -47.23 -12.64 -54.71
N LEU A 4 -48.43 -12.68 -54.09
CA LEU A 4 -48.81 -13.25 -52.78
C LEU A 4 -48.52 -12.31 -51.58
N PHE A 5 -49.37 -12.09 -50.57
CA PHE A 5 -50.82 -12.35 -50.25
C PHE A 5 -51.11 -11.53 -48.95
N ASP A 6 -52.30 -11.07 -48.52
CA ASP A 6 -53.73 -11.03 -48.95
C ASP A 6 -54.24 -9.59 -48.63
N ASP A 7 -55.34 -8.99 -49.10
CA ASP A 7 -56.66 -9.39 -49.65
C ASP A 7 -57.79 -9.70 -48.62
N PHE A 8 -58.61 -8.68 -48.29
CA PHE A 8 -59.98 -8.85 -47.74
C PHE A 8 -60.92 -7.68 -48.13
N TYR A 9 -61.71 -7.92 -49.19
CA TYR A 9 -62.89 -7.18 -49.72
C TYR A 9 -64.00 -6.86 -48.67
N PRO A 10 -65.05 -6.04 -49.00
CA PRO A 10 -65.12 -4.72 -49.66
C PRO A 10 -66.10 -3.74 -48.93
N PRO A 11 -66.35 -2.51 -49.42
CA PRO A 11 -67.55 -2.30 -50.24
C PRO A 11 -67.45 -1.20 -51.32
N MET A 12 -67.97 -1.47 -52.53
CA MET A 12 -68.50 -0.41 -53.39
C MET A 12 -69.98 -0.16 -53.03
N PRO A 13 -70.40 1.11 -52.87
CA PRO A 13 -71.80 1.48 -53.00
C PRO A 13 -72.03 2.52 -54.12
N ALA A 14 -72.94 2.17 -55.03
CA ALA A 14 -73.82 3.06 -55.79
C ALA A 14 -73.20 4.20 -56.64
N SER A 15 -73.08 3.95 -57.94
CA SER A 15 -73.27 5.00 -58.95
C SER A 15 -74.71 5.55 -58.89
N SER A 16 -74.84 6.87 -58.74
CA SER A 16 -75.99 7.77 -59.00
C SER A 16 -77.43 7.32 -58.65
N THR A 17 -78.18 8.20 -58.00
CA THR A 17 -79.43 8.79 -58.54
C THR A 17 -79.96 9.91 -57.63
N ALA A 18 -79.37 11.09 -57.75
CA ALA A 18 -80.04 12.37 -57.61
C ALA A 18 -79.29 13.35 -58.50
N PHE A 19 -79.99 14.08 -59.37
CA PHE A 19 -79.46 15.36 -59.82
C PHE A 19 -79.42 16.24 -58.58
N GLU A 20 -78.28 16.87 -58.28
CA GLU A 20 -78.27 17.89 -57.23
C GLU A 20 -79.08 19.08 -57.73
N ASN A 21 -80.05 19.53 -56.93
CA ASN A 21 -80.77 20.76 -57.24
C ASN A 21 -79.89 21.94 -56.79
N ASN A 22 -78.83 22.23 -57.54
CA ASN A 22 -77.98 23.39 -57.34
C ASN A 22 -77.97 24.29 -58.59
N ASP A 23 -79.12 24.36 -59.27
CA ASP A 23 -79.34 25.17 -60.48
C ASP A 23 -79.33 26.69 -60.19
N SER A 24 -79.22 27.12 -58.93
CA SER A 24 -79.23 28.52 -58.50
C SER A 24 -78.30 28.81 -57.31
N LEU A 25 -78.15 30.09 -56.96
CA LEU A 25 -77.31 30.51 -55.85
C LEU A 25 -77.93 30.22 -54.47
N ASP A 26 -79.26 30.13 -54.38
CA ASP A 26 -80.01 29.85 -53.15
C ASP A 26 -79.97 28.36 -52.75
N ASP A 27 -79.67 27.46 -53.70
CA ASP A 27 -79.58 26.00 -53.52
C ASP A 27 -78.19 25.42 -53.85
N ALA A 28 -77.16 26.29 -53.90
CA ALA A 28 -75.78 25.91 -54.17
C ALA A 28 -75.21 24.85 -53.21
N ALA A 29 -74.59 23.80 -53.77
CA ALA A 29 -74.00 22.70 -53.01
C ALA A 29 -72.70 23.14 -52.31
N SER A 30 -72.43 22.68 -51.08
CA SER A 30 -71.22 23.10 -50.36
C SER A 30 -69.99 22.30 -50.81
N LEU A 31 -68.95 22.98 -51.31
CA LEU A 31 -67.65 22.39 -51.62
C LEU A 31 -66.65 22.63 -50.47
N VAL A 32 -65.67 21.72 -50.37
CA VAL A 32 -64.49 21.82 -49.50
C VAL A 32 -63.24 21.52 -50.33
N GLU A 33 -62.06 21.71 -49.76
CA GLU A 33 -60.78 21.37 -50.38
C GLU A 33 -60.71 19.92 -50.87
N GLY A 34 -59.99 19.68 -51.97
CA GLY A 34 -59.81 18.38 -52.62
C GLY A 34 -60.75 18.11 -53.80
N THR A 35 -60.76 16.85 -54.25
CA THR A 35 -61.36 16.44 -55.53
C THR A 35 -62.79 15.92 -55.40
N HIS A 36 -63.71 16.46 -56.21
CA HIS A 36 -65.15 16.18 -56.24
C HIS A 36 -65.59 15.80 -57.65
N ALA A 37 -66.23 14.63 -57.81
CA ALA A 37 -66.86 14.23 -59.07
C ALA A 37 -68.33 14.66 -59.09
N VAL A 38 -68.77 15.31 -60.16
CA VAL A 38 -70.07 16.00 -60.25
C VAL A 38 -70.89 15.51 -61.44
N THR A 39 -72.19 15.28 -61.20
CA THR A 39 -73.22 15.06 -62.22
C THR A 39 -74.38 16.02 -61.98
N GLY A 40 -74.52 17.04 -62.84
CA GLY A 40 -75.45 18.16 -62.70
C GLY A 40 -76.35 18.42 -63.92
N SER A 41 -77.16 19.50 -63.91
CA SER A 41 -78.21 19.75 -64.92
C SER A 41 -78.17 21.14 -65.57
N GLY A 42 -77.30 21.29 -66.58
CA GLY A 42 -77.22 22.46 -67.46
C GLY A 42 -76.51 23.68 -66.86
N ILE A 43 -76.66 23.91 -65.56
CA ILE A 43 -75.96 24.93 -64.78
C ILE A 43 -75.90 24.51 -63.31
N ASP A 44 -74.72 24.49 -62.70
CA ASP A 44 -74.51 24.04 -61.32
C ASP A 44 -73.81 25.14 -60.51
N TYR A 45 -74.22 25.35 -59.26
CA TYR A 45 -73.62 26.31 -58.32
C TYR A 45 -73.05 25.59 -57.09
N PHE A 46 -71.85 25.99 -56.66
CA PHE A 46 -71.19 25.48 -55.46
C PHE A 46 -70.79 26.63 -54.55
N ARG A 47 -70.95 26.46 -53.24
CA ARG A 47 -70.60 27.42 -52.19
C ARG A 47 -69.37 26.92 -51.43
N PHE A 48 -68.40 27.78 -51.17
CA PHE A 48 -67.24 27.46 -50.33
C PHE A 48 -66.82 28.68 -49.49
N GLU A 49 -66.12 28.44 -48.37
CA GLU A 49 -65.51 29.48 -47.55
C GLU A 49 -64.01 29.53 -47.85
N ALA A 50 -63.46 30.73 -48.05
CA ALA A 50 -62.03 30.89 -48.33
C ALA A 50 -61.48 32.24 -47.83
N GLN A 51 -60.16 32.32 -47.71
CA GLN A 51 -59.45 33.56 -47.36
C GLN A 51 -59.06 34.38 -48.58
N ASN A 52 -58.73 35.65 -48.37
CA ASN A 52 -57.92 36.42 -49.30
C ASN A 52 -56.60 35.67 -49.53
N GLY A 53 -56.34 35.32 -50.79
CA GLY A 53 -55.19 34.51 -51.16
C GLY A 53 -55.34 33.93 -52.56
N PRO A 54 -54.27 33.32 -53.11
CA PRO A 54 -54.38 32.51 -54.31
C PRO A 54 -55.32 31.32 -54.03
N PHE A 55 -56.13 31.03 -55.03
CA PHE A 55 -57.13 29.98 -55.09
C PHE A 55 -56.97 29.31 -56.44
N GLU A 56 -56.89 27.98 -56.48
CA GLU A 56 -56.89 27.21 -57.72
C GLU A 56 -58.08 26.25 -57.73
N VAL A 57 -58.78 26.22 -58.86
CA VAL A 57 -59.75 25.15 -59.15
C VAL A 57 -59.38 24.52 -60.49
N VAL A 58 -59.16 23.21 -60.49
CA VAL A 58 -58.92 22.42 -61.70
C VAL A 58 -60.23 21.74 -62.08
N MET A 59 -60.69 21.91 -63.32
CA MET A 59 -61.89 21.25 -63.80
C MET A 59 -61.59 20.36 -65.01
N THR A 60 -62.14 19.15 -64.99
CA THR A 60 -61.98 18.15 -66.05
C THR A 60 -63.36 17.66 -66.51
N PRO A 61 -63.81 17.97 -67.74
CA PRO A 61 -65.05 17.40 -68.29
C PRO A 61 -64.92 15.90 -68.54
N ASP A 62 -65.94 15.12 -68.19
CA ASP A 62 -65.94 13.65 -68.35
C ASP A 62 -66.36 13.20 -69.76
N ASP A 63 -67.15 14.00 -70.49
CA ASP A 63 -67.45 13.79 -71.91
C ASP A 63 -66.46 14.58 -72.80
N PRO A 64 -65.65 13.91 -73.65
CA PRO A 64 -64.69 14.55 -74.55
C PRO A 64 -65.31 15.41 -75.68
N ASN A 65 -66.63 15.59 -75.72
CA ASN A 65 -67.34 16.49 -76.63
C ASN A 65 -68.06 17.64 -75.91
N GLN A 66 -68.06 17.65 -74.57
CA GLN A 66 -68.70 18.70 -73.77
C GLN A 66 -67.68 19.79 -73.45
N ASN A 67 -67.99 21.03 -73.84
CA ASN A 67 -67.27 22.22 -73.35
C ASN A 67 -68.05 22.78 -72.17
N LEU A 68 -67.36 23.28 -71.16
CA LEU A 68 -67.97 23.82 -69.94
C LEU A 68 -67.33 25.17 -69.60
N ASN A 69 -68.13 26.13 -69.17
CA ASN A 69 -67.63 27.37 -68.58
C ASN A 69 -67.66 27.22 -67.06
N ILE A 70 -66.59 27.65 -66.39
CA ILE A 70 -66.56 27.83 -64.94
C ILE A 70 -66.23 29.29 -64.59
N GLU A 71 -66.96 29.83 -63.61
CA GLU A 71 -66.95 31.23 -63.23
C GLU A 71 -67.04 31.38 -61.70
N LEU A 72 -66.27 32.33 -61.16
CA LEU A 72 -66.22 32.63 -59.73
C LEU A 72 -67.10 33.85 -59.41
N LEU A 73 -67.91 33.73 -58.37
CA LEU A 73 -68.88 34.72 -57.91
C LEU A 73 -68.61 35.09 -56.43
N ASN A 74 -68.92 36.33 -56.04
CA ASN A 74 -68.93 36.73 -54.63
C ASN A 74 -70.21 36.28 -53.90
N GLU A 75 -70.31 36.58 -52.60
CA GLU A 75 -71.49 36.28 -51.77
C GLU A 75 -72.82 36.85 -52.28
N ASN A 76 -72.79 37.90 -53.11
CA ASN A 76 -73.96 38.56 -53.69
C ASN A 76 -74.34 38.01 -55.09
N GLY A 77 -73.57 37.05 -55.62
CA GLY A 77 -73.75 36.47 -56.95
C GLY A 77 -73.17 37.30 -58.10
N ASP A 78 -72.39 38.34 -57.81
CA ASP A 78 -71.66 39.11 -58.83
C ASP A 78 -70.41 38.35 -59.29
N SER A 79 -70.17 38.35 -60.61
CA SER A 79 -68.98 37.73 -61.20
C SER A 79 -67.70 38.49 -60.86
N LEU A 80 -66.71 37.76 -60.35
CA LEU A 80 -65.36 38.26 -60.05
C LEU A 80 -64.41 38.15 -61.25
N GLY A 81 -64.90 37.74 -62.42
CA GLY A 81 -64.17 37.77 -63.68
C GLY A 81 -64.82 36.92 -64.77
N LEU A 82 -64.59 37.26 -66.04
CA LEU A 82 -65.09 36.50 -67.19
C LEU A 82 -64.69 35.02 -67.06
N GLY A 83 -65.70 34.13 -66.96
CA GLY A 83 -65.51 32.68 -66.83
C GLY A 83 -64.66 32.09 -67.96
N ARG A 84 -63.87 31.07 -67.63
CA ARG A 84 -63.01 30.37 -68.59
C ARG A 84 -63.83 29.26 -69.26
N THR A 85 -63.88 29.26 -70.59
CA THR A 85 -64.33 28.08 -71.34
C THR A 85 -63.25 27.02 -71.26
N ILE A 86 -63.54 25.95 -70.56
CA ILE A 86 -62.72 24.75 -70.47
C ILE A 86 -63.14 23.82 -71.60
N THR A 87 -62.15 23.47 -72.41
CA THR A 87 -62.30 22.70 -73.64
C THR A 87 -61.98 21.24 -73.39
N SER A 88 -62.59 20.34 -74.17
CA SER A 88 -62.54 18.90 -73.94
C SER A 88 -61.20 18.20 -74.21
N SER A 89 -60.08 18.95 -74.17
CA SER A 89 -58.72 18.45 -74.39
C SER A 89 -57.92 18.08 -73.13
N GLY A 90 -58.47 18.28 -71.92
CA GLY A 90 -57.84 17.86 -70.67
C GLY A 90 -58.29 18.68 -69.45
N PRO A 91 -57.71 18.44 -68.25
CA PRO A 91 -57.88 19.31 -67.10
C PRO A 91 -57.43 20.74 -67.44
N GLU A 92 -58.26 21.73 -67.15
CA GLU A 92 -57.88 23.14 -67.21
C GLU A 92 -58.11 23.79 -65.85
N SER A 93 -57.14 24.59 -65.38
CA SER A 93 -57.25 25.27 -64.10
C SER A 93 -57.64 26.75 -64.20
N ILE A 94 -58.30 27.24 -63.17
CA ILE A 94 -58.49 28.66 -62.89
C ILE A 94 -57.75 28.98 -61.61
N ILE A 95 -56.65 29.72 -61.74
CA ILE A 95 -55.99 30.40 -60.63
C ILE A 95 -56.54 31.82 -60.52
N ARG A 96 -57.03 32.21 -59.34
CA ARG A 96 -57.46 33.59 -59.02
C ARG A 96 -57.00 33.96 -57.61
N THR A 97 -56.84 35.25 -57.35
CA THR A 97 -56.63 35.75 -55.99
C THR A 97 -57.96 36.27 -55.45
N LEU A 98 -58.43 35.71 -54.35
CA LEU A 98 -59.65 36.16 -53.68
C LEU A 98 -59.37 37.50 -52.97
N PRO A 99 -60.23 38.52 -53.12
CA PRO A 99 -59.95 39.87 -52.62
C PRO A 99 -60.21 40.06 -51.12
N GLU A 100 -60.98 39.19 -50.48
CA GLU A 100 -61.33 39.25 -49.06
C GLU A 100 -61.67 37.86 -48.49
N ASN A 101 -61.76 37.72 -47.17
CA ASN A 101 -62.17 36.47 -46.53
C ASN A 101 -63.70 36.38 -46.54
N GLY A 102 -64.28 35.26 -46.97
CA GLY A 102 -65.72 35.07 -46.91
C GLY A 102 -66.25 33.92 -47.77
N THR A 103 -67.58 33.92 -47.94
CA THR A 103 -68.30 32.97 -48.78
C THR A 103 -68.16 33.33 -50.26
N TYR A 104 -67.68 32.37 -51.05
CA TYR A 104 -67.61 32.46 -52.50
C TYR A 104 -68.44 31.37 -53.16
N TYR A 105 -68.81 31.59 -54.43
CA TYR A 105 -69.53 30.60 -55.21
C TYR A 105 -68.82 30.31 -56.55
N LEU A 106 -68.73 29.03 -56.92
CA LEU A 106 -68.41 28.62 -58.28
C LEU A 106 -69.70 28.34 -59.04
N ARG A 107 -69.74 28.75 -60.31
CA ARG A 107 -70.81 28.43 -61.25
C ARG A 107 -70.22 27.70 -62.46
N VAL A 108 -70.74 26.52 -62.77
CA VAL A 108 -70.37 25.71 -63.94
C VAL A 108 -71.58 25.63 -64.89
N TYR A 109 -71.39 25.78 -66.21
CA TYR A 109 -72.50 25.74 -67.18
C TYR A 109 -72.04 25.43 -68.61
N ASP A 110 -72.93 24.93 -69.46
CA ASP A 110 -72.67 24.77 -70.90
C ASP A 110 -72.73 26.13 -71.63
N PRO A 111 -71.64 26.60 -72.28
CA PRO A 111 -71.63 27.87 -73.02
C PRO A 111 -72.58 27.91 -74.23
N VAL A 112 -73.05 26.78 -74.75
CA VAL A 112 -74.03 26.72 -75.84
C VAL A 112 -75.43 27.14 -75.36
N HIS A 113 -75.77 26.81 -74.11
CA HIS A 113 -77.08 27.09 -73.51
C HIS A 113 -77.07 28.32 -72.58
N GLY A 114 -75.90 28.71 -72.07
CA GLY A 114 -75.71 29.89 -71.22
C GLY A 114 -76.31 29.71 -69.83
N TYR A 115 -76.75 30.80 -69.20
CA TYR A 115 -77.29 30.80 -67.83
C TYR A 115 -78.76 30.31 -67.71
N ALA A 116 -79.24 29.50 -68.65
CA ALA A 116 -80.59 28.94 -68.63
C ALA A 116 -80.50 27.45 -68.32
N SER A 117 -81.18 26.96 -67.27
CA SER A 117 -81.33 25.52 -67.09
C SER A 117 -82.19 24.95 -68.24
N VAL A 118 -81.61 24.01 -68.98
CA VAL A 118 -82.25 23.37 -70.14
C VAL A 118 -82.52 21.91 -69.78
N PRO A 119 -83.79 21.50 -69.59
CA PRO A 119 -84.12 20.13 -69.20
C PRO A 119 -83.60 19.11 -70.21
N GLY A 120 -82.72 18.21 -69.77
CA GLY A 120 -82.10 17.17 -70.58
C GLY A 120 -80.70 17.50 -71.13
N VAL A 121 -80.00 18.49 -70.55
CA VAL A 121 -78.56 18.72 -70.73
C VAL A 121 -77.86 18.35 -69.42
N ASP A 122 -77.21 17.18 -69.41
CA ASP A 122 -76.50 16.67 -68.22
C ASP A 122 -75.04 17.15 -68.26
N LEU A 123 -74.52 17.71 -67.16
CA LEU A 123 -73.11 18.09 -67.03
C LEU A 123 -72.39 17.00 -66.23
N ASN A 124 -71.25 16.50 -66.71
CA ASN A 124 -70.42 15.54 -65.96
C ASN A 124 -68.96 16.00 -65.99
N TYR A 125 -68.37 16.21 -64.82
CA TYR A 125 -67.02 16.73 -64.67
C TYR A 125 -66.47 16.48 -63.26
N THR A 126 -65.15 16.52 -63.14
CA THR A 126 -64.44 16.53 -61.86
C THR A 126 -63.94 17.94 -61.55
N LEU A 127 -64.15 18.43 -60.32
CA LEU A 127 -63.55 19.65 -59.76
C LEU A 127 -62.52 19.28 -58.70
N ASP A 128 -61.31 19.81 -58.78
CA ASP A 128 -60.31 19.74 -57.72
C ASP A 128 -60.11 21.15 -57.15
N LEU A 129 -60.32 21.31 -55.84
CA LEU A 129 -60.35 22.61 -55.18
C LEU A 129 -59.15 22.76 -54.23
N ASP A 130 -58.25 23.69 -54.54
CA ASP A 130 -57.15 24.08 -53.67
C ASP A 130 -57.47 25.42 -53.00
N LEU A 131 -57.47 25.42 -51.66
CA LEU A 131 -57.87 26.55 -50.82
C LEU A 131 -56.68 27.07 -50.01
N PRO A 132 -56.49 28.40 -49.89
CA PRO A 132 -55.40 28.96 -49.11
C PRO A 132 -55.55 28.61 -47.62
N GLN A 133 -54.77 27.64 -47.16
CA GLN A 133 -54.70 27.18 -45.78
C GLN A 133 -54.15 28.26 -44.83
N PHE A 134 -54.66 28.27 -43.59
CA PHE A 134 -54.10 29.09 -42.51
C PHE A 134 -52.74 28.53 -42.08
N VAL A 135 -51.68 29.34 -42.22
CA VAL A 135 -50.77 29.53 -41.08
C VAL A 135 -50.63 31.03 -40.87
N ALA A 136 -51.34 31.55 -39.87
CA ALA A 136 -51.15 32.94 -39.45
C ALA A 136 -49.77 33.04 -38.81
N ALA A 137 -48.99 34.04 -39.23
CA ALA A 137 -47.80 34.40 -38.47
C ALA A 137 -48.24 34.82 -37.06
N ASP A 138 -47.46 34.44 -36.05
CA ASP A 138 -47.81 34.57 -34.63
C ASP A 138 -48.12 36.01 -34.16
N GLY A 139 -47.69 37.02 -34.93
CA GLY A 139 -47.94 38.43 -34.69
C GLY A 139 -46.91 39.10 -33.79
N ASN A 140 -45.82 38.39 -33.47
CA ASN A 140 -44.71 38.84 -32.63
C ASN A 140 -43.77 39.84 -33.33
N ASN A 141 -44.22 40.46 -34.43
CA ASN A 141 -43.41 41.29 -35.32
C ASN A 141 -42.77 42.52 -34.66
N THR A 142 -43.24 42.93 -33.48
CA THR A 142 -42.59 43.95 -32.66
C THR A 142 -42.43 43.47 -31.24
N ARG A 143 -41.39 43.99 -30.58
CA ARG A 143 -41.10 43.74 -29.18
C ARG A 143 -42.28 44.01 -28.21
N ALA A 144 -43.17 44.92 -28.56
CA ALA A 144 -44.36 45.24 -27.76
C ALA A 144 -45.51 44.22 -27.92
N GLN A 145 -45.42 43.35 -28.93
CA GLN A 145 -46.36 42.27 -29.22
C GLN A 145 -45.83 40.89 -28.78
N ALA A 146 -44.53 40.80 -28.47
CA ALA A 146 -43.81 39.58 -28.11
C ALA A 146 -44.54 38.72 -27.07
N ALA A 147 -44.97 37.54 -27.49
CA ALA A 147 -45.52 36.50 -26.64
C ALA A 147 -44.45 35.92 -25.70
N VAL A 148 -44.89 35.30 -24.60
CA VAL A 148 -43.98 34.64 -23.67
C VAL A 148 -43.56 33.29 -24.24
N LEU A 149 -42.26 33.12 -24.49
CA LEU A 149 -41.65 31.84 -24.81
C LEU A 149 -41.53 31.05 -23.51
N SER A 150 -42.18 29.89 -23.45
CA SER A 150 -41.99 28.94 -22.37
C SER A 150 -40.80 28.02 -22.66
N GLU A 151 -40.29 27.38 -21.63
CA GLU A 151 -39.28 26.33 -21.73
C GLU A 151 -39.70 25.19 -22.69
N GLY A 152 -38.73 24.54 -23.31
CA GLY A 152 -38.92 23.53 -24.35
C GLY A 152 -38.74 24.06 -25.79
N THR A 153 -39.07 23.23 -26.77
CA THR A 153 -38.88 23.52 -28.21
C THR A 153 -40.18 23.92 -28.88
N HIS A 154 -40.15 25.03 -29.63
CA HIS A 154 -41.32 25.60 -30.31
C HIS A 154 -41.08 25.73 -31.81
N ASP A 155 -42.01 25.20 -32.62
CA ASP A 155 -42.08 25.47 -34.06
C ASP A 155 -42.74 26.85 -34.28
N VAL A 156 -42.03 27.79 -34.91
CA VAL A 156 -42.46 29.17 -35.09
C VAL A 156 -42.53 29.53 -36.58
N LEU A 157 -43.63 30.20 -36.97
CA LEU A 157 -43.77 30.84 -38.27
C LEU A 157 -43.94 32.36 -38.07
N GLY A 158 -42.86 33.10 -38.26
CA GLY A 158 -42.77 34.54 -38.06
C GLY A 158 -42.87 35.35 -39.36
N ARG A 159 -42.87 36.68 -39.24
CA ARG A 159 -42.76 37.61 -40.39
C ARG A 159 -41.80 38.76 -40.12
N GLU A 160 -40.95 39.06 -41.10
CA GLU A 160 -39.95 40.14 -41.14
C GLU A 160 -38.88 40.04 -40.04
N VAL A 161 -39.28 40.29 -38.80
CA VAL A 161 -38.52 40.21 -37.55
C VAL A 161 -39.48 39.68 -36.50
N ASP A 162 -39.07 38.71 -35.71
CA ASP A 162 -39.92 38.00 -34.76
C ASP A 162 -39.36 38.13 -33.34
N TRP A 163 -40.19 38.44 -32.35
CA TRP A 163 -39.79 38.76 -30.97
C TRP A 163 -40.46 37.85 -29.94
N HIS A 164 -39.63 37.17 -29.16
CA HIS A 164 -40.04 36.28 -28.08
C HIS A 164 -39.66 36.91 -26.74
N ARG A 165 -40.63 37.05 -25.82
CA ARG A 165 -40.39 37.53 -24.45
C ARG A 165 -40.04 36.34 -23.56
N ILE A 166 -38.99 36.45 -22.78
CA ILE A 166 -38.52 35.40 -21.86
C ILE A 166 -38.58 35.97 -20.45
N ASP A 167 -39.31 35.29 -19.56
CA ASP A 167 -39.23 35.53 -18.12
C ASP A 167 -38.19 34.57 -17.55
N ALA A 168 -37.06 35.10 -17.08
CA ALA A 168 -35.94 34.30 -16.62
C ALA A 168 -35.58 34.63 -15.17
N THR A 169 -35.27 33.59 -14.41
CA THR A 169 -34.59 33.68 -13.11
C THR A 169 -33.09 33.87 -13.31
N ALA A 170 -32.39 34.36 -12.28
CA ALA A 170 -30.93 34.40 -12.26
C ALA A 170 -30.34 32.98 -12.46
N GLY A 171 -29.55 32.81 -13.52
CA GLY A 171 -29.00 31.52 -13.92
C GLY A 171 -28.66 31.41 -15.41
N GLU A 172 -28.18 30.26 -15.86
CA GLU A 172 -27.98 30.03 -17.31
C GLU A 172 -29.31 30.03 -18.07
N MET A 173 -29.33 30.68 -19.22
CA MET A 173 -30.36 30.57 -20.25
C MET A 173 -29.70 30.07 -21.52
N SER A 174 -30.24 29.01 -22.13
CA SER A 174 -29.84 28.57 -23.47
C SER A 174 -30.98 28.73 -24.48
N LEU A 175 -30.63 29.19 -25.68
CA LEU A 175 -31.54 29.38 -26.81
C LEU A 175 -30.96 28.70 -28.04
N VAL A 176 -31.63 27.65 -28.52
CA VAL A 176 -31.23 26.90 -29.72
C VAL A 176 -32.13 27.28 -30.88
N LEU A 177 -31.59 27.93 -31.90
CA LEU A 177 -32.28 28.29 -33.13
C LEU A 177 -31.94 27.27 -34.24
N ARG A 178 -32.97 26.80 -34.94
CA ARG A 178 -32.81 25.93 -36.11
C ARG A 178 -33.76 26.35 -37.21
N GLU A 179 -33.28 26.50 -38.44
CA GLU A 179 -34.14 26.76 -39.60
C GLU A 179 -34.94 25.52 -39.99
N VAL A 180 -36.21 25.70 -40.35
CA VAL A 180 -37.09 24.64 -40.83
C VAL A 180 -37.52 24.98 -42.25
N GLN A 181 -37.10 24.17 -43.23
CA GLN A 181 -37.61 24.32 -44.59
C GLN A 181 -39.10 23.94 -44.62
N LEU A 182 -39.91 24.85 -45.15
CA LEU A 182 -41.26 24.52 -45.61
C LEU A 182 -41.13 23.53 -46.78
N LEU A 183 -41.62 22.30 -46.56
CA LEU A 183 -41.73 21.26 -47.58
C LEU A 183 -42.81 21.63 -48.60
N ASP A 184 -42.45 22.43 -49.59
CA ASP A 184 -42.69 22.13 -51.02
C ASP A 184 -42.29 23.35 -51.87
N ASP A 185 -41.23 23.21 -52.67
CA ASP A 185 -41.12 23.93 -53.95
C ASP A 185 -40.04 23.30 -54.84
N ALA A 186 -40.47 22.55 -55.86
CA ALA A 186 -39.59 22.05 -56.92
C ALA A 186 -39.26 23.15 -57.96
N ALA A 187 -38.84 24.32 -57.48
CA ALA A 187 -38.66 25.53 -58.30
C ALA A 187 -37.54 26.48 -57.83
N ASP A 188 -36.58 26.04 -57.01
CA ASP A 188 -35.44 26.89 -56.66
C ASP A 188 -34.24 26.72 -57.61
N THR A 189 -33.93 27.78 -58.35
CA THR A 189 -32.64 27.99 -59.02
C THR A 189 -32.11 29.39 -58.74
N ARG A 190 -32.10 29.79 -57.48
CA ARG A 190 -31.36 30.95 -56.97
C ARG A 190 -30.53 30.52 -55.77
N ASP A 191 -29.26 30.90 -55.76
CA ASP A 191 -28.54 31.04 -54.50
C ASP A 191 -29.25 32.16 -53.70
N ASP A 192 -30.08 31.82 -52.71
CA ASP A 192 -30.64 32.80 -51.77
C ASP A 192 -30.43 32.36 -50.31
N PRO A 193 -29.35 32.83 -49.66
CA PRO A 193 -28.96 32.39 -48.32
C PRO A 193 -29.82 33.10 -47.26
N ARG A 194 -31.05 32.61 -47.05
CA ARG A 194 -31.97 33.10 -46.00
C ARG A 194 -31.63 32.59 -44.59
N ASN A 195 -30.33 32.53 -44.33
CA ASN A 195 -29.73 32.22 -43.07
C ASN A 195 -30.31 33.11 -41.94
N LEU A 196 -30.68 32.50 -40.82
CA LEU A 196 -31.37 33.20 -39.73
C LEU A 196 -30.40 33.82 -38.74
N ARG A 197 -30.89 34.84 -38.03
CA ARG A 197 -30.12 35.60 -37.04
C ARG A 197 -30.89 35.67 -35.72
N LEU A 198 -30.29 35.14 -34.64
CA LEU A 198 -30.79 35.26 -33.28
C LEU A 198 -30.05 36.39 -32.53
N MET A 199 -30.79 37.20 -31.78
CA MET A 199 -30.23 38.22 -30.87
C MET A 199 -31.00 38.22 -29.55
N LEU A 200 -30.28 38.20 -28.42
CA LEU A 200 -30.86 38.35 -27.08
C LEU A 200 -30.69 39.79 -26.58
N THR A 201 -31.73 40.34 -25.94
CA THR A 201 -31.76 41.72 -25.46
C THR A 201 -32.32 41.84 -24.04
N ASP A 202 -31.83 42.82 -23.28
CA ASP A 202 -32.38 43.20 -21.95
C ASP A 202 -33.74 43.90 -22.07
N ALA A 203 -34.43 44.14 -20.96
CA ALA A 203 -35.72 44.85 -20.89
C ALA A 203 -35.70 46.27 -21.53
N GLN A 204 -34.54 46.90 -21.68
CA GLN A 204 -34.34 48.24 -22.24
C GLN A 204 -34.08 48.20 -23.76
N GLY A 205 -33.71 47.05 -24.30
CA GLY A 205 -33.47 46.79 -25.72
C GLY A 205 -31.98 46.85 -26.11
N ASN A 206 -31.08 46.84 -25.14
CA ASN A 206 -29.65 46.68 -25.39
C ASN A 206 -29.38 45.23 -25.79
N VAL A 207 -28.48 45.02 -26.75
CA VAL A 207 -28.07 43.68 -27.19
C VAL A 207 -27.12 43.09 -26.14
N LEU A 208 -27.48 41.93 -25.61
CA LEU A 208 -26.68 41.19 -24.63
C LEU A 208 -25.71 40.24 -25.34
N THR A 209 -26.24 39.46 -26.27
CA THR A 209 -25.48 38.53 -27.12
C THR A 209 -26.25 38.25 -28.41
N GLY A 210 -25.59 37.72 -29.45
CA GLY A 210 -26.20 37.43 -30.74
C GLY A 210 -25.22 37.51 -31.91
N GLY A 211 -25.34 36.55 -32.83
CA GLY A 211 -24.46 36.39 -33.99
C GLY A 211 -25.25 36.33 -35.30
N SER A 212 -24.53 36.27 -36.43
CA SER A 212 -25.06 35.70 -37.67
C SER A 212 -24.58 34.26 -37.70
N PHE A 213 -25.49 33.36 -37.36
CA PHE A 213 -25.28 31.91 -37.33
C PHE A 213 -25.36 31.34 -38.75
N ASP A 214 -25.09 30.06 -39.00
CA ASP A 214 -25.35 29.38 -40.29
C ASP A 214 -26.31 28.20 -40.14
N THR A 215 -27.60 28.55 -40.03
CA THR A 215 -28.70 27.60 -39.78
C THR A 215 -28.90 26.57 -40.90
N ALA A 216 -28.30 26.77 -42.07
CA ALA A 216 -28.29 25.79 -43.15
C ALA A 216 -27.33 24.60 -42.89
N THR A 217 -26.43 24.73 -41.91
CA THR A 217 -25.44 23.68 -41.57
C THR A 217 -25.76 22.92 -40.27
N GLY A 218 -26.61 23.47 -39.40
CA GLY A 218 -27.01 22.83 -38.14
C GLY A 218 -27.90 23.72 -37.26
N PRO A 219 -28.36 23.22 -36.10
CA PRO A 219 -28.91 24.05 -35.03
C PRO A 219 -27.79 24.89 -34.40
N GLU A 220 -28.14 26.09 -33.94
CA GLU A 220 -27.20 27.13 -33.51
C GLU A 220 -27.61 27.68 -32.15
N THR A 221 -26.69 27.69 -31.19
CA THR A 221 -26.98 27.93 -29.77
C THR A 221 -26.42 29.26 -29.28
N ILE A 222 -27.24 30.00 -28.53
CA ILE A 222 -26.80 31.09 -27.65
C ILE A 222 -27.03 30.66 -26.21
N SER A 223 -25.96 30.54 -25.42
CA SER A 223 -26.07 30.59 -23.97
C SER A 223 -25.80 32.00 -23.44
N TYR A 224 -26.50 32.38 -22.37
CA TYR A 224 -26.35 33.65 -21.67
C TYR A 224 -26.59 33.46 -20.18
N LEU A 225 -25.68 33.97 -19.34
CA LEU A 225 -25.88 33.99 -17.89
C LEU A 225 -26.76 35.18 -17.51
N VAL A 226 -27.95 34.89 -17.01
CA VAL A 226 -28.91 35.86 -16.47
C VAL A 226 -28.41 36.33 -15.10
N PRO A 227 -28.03 37.62 -14.93
CA PRO A 227 -27.44 38.09 -13.67
C PRO A 227 -28.46 38.34 -12.56
N GLU A 228 -29.71 38.63 -12.92
CA GLU A 228 -30.82 38.87 -12.00
C GLU A 228 -32.16 38.50 -12.65
N ASP A 229 -33.13 38.08 -11.83
CA ASP A 229 -34.51 37.78 -12.24
C ASP A 229 -35.10 38.93 -13.06
N GLY A 230 -35.54 38.64 -14.29
CA GLY A 230 -35.87 39.70 -15.23
C GLY A 230 -36.59 39.27 -16.49
N VAL A 231 -36.91 40.28 -17.30
CA VAL A 231 -37.59 40.11 -18.59
C VAL A 231 -36.61 40.36 -19.73
N TYR A 232 -36.30 39.29 -20.46
CA TYR A 232 -35.41 39.28 -21.60
C TYR A 232 -36.20 39.10 -22.89
N TYR A 233 -35.59 39.40 -24.03
CA TYR A 233 -36.25 39.21 -25.34
C TYR A 233 -35.28 38.63 -26.35
N ALA A 234 -35.65 37.46 -26.87
CA ALA A 234 -35.03 36.88 -28.06
C ALA A 234 -35.66 37.46 -29.31
N LYS A 235 -34.85 37.71 -30.33
CA LYS A 235 -35.25 38.35 -31.58
C LYS A 235 -34.67 37.56 -32.74
N VAL A 236 -35.55 37.00 -33.57
CA VAL A 236 -35.19 36.23 -34.77
C VAL A 236 -35.47 37.08 -36.01
N MET A 237 -34.56 37.08 -36.97
CA MET A 237 -34.69 37.82 -38.23
C MET A 237 -33.87 37.13 -39.33
N THR A 238 -34.03 37.56 -40.58
CA THR A 238 -33.07 37.17 -41.63
C THR A 238 -31.72 37.83 -41.40
N ALA A 239 -30.61 37.10 -41.57
CA ALA A 239 -29.26 37.69 -41.57
C ALA A 239 -29.05 38.64 -42.77
N GLN A 240 -29.73 38.36 -43.89
CA GLN A 240 -29.64 39.12 -45.15
C GLN A 240 -30.22 40.54 -45.06
N PHE A 241 -31.37 40.72 -44.41
CA PHE A 241 -32.05 42.03 -44.34
C PHE A 241 -32.07 42.65 -42.94
N GLY A 242 -31.88 41.85 -41.88
CA GLY A 242 -32.00 42.29 -40.49
C GLY A 242 -33.33 43.00 -40.22
N ASP A 243 -33.27 44.16 -39.57
CA ASP A 243 -34.43 45.01 -39.23
C ASP A 243 -35.08 45.73 -40.44
N SER A 244 -34.68 45.40 -41.66
CA SER A 244 -35.19 46.01 -42.90
C SER A 244 -35.64 44.95 -43.91
N ALA A 245 -36.15 43.82 -43.39
CA ALA A 245 -36.81 42.80 -44.20
C ALA A 245 -37.97 43.41 -45.02
N PRO A 246 -38.10 43.07 -46.32
CA PRO A 246 -39.25 43.51 -47.12
C PRO A 246 -40.59 43.04 -46.54
N ASP A 247 -41.62 43.90 -46.60
CA ASP A 247 -42.99 43.60 -46.17
C ASP A 247 -43.45 42.22 -46.68
N GLY A 248 -43.83 41.33 -45.76
CA GLY A 248 -44.28 39.97 -46.07
C GLY A 248 -43.19 38.90 -46.17
N THR A 249 -41.93 39.20 -45.81
CA THR A 249 -40.88 38.18 -45.60
C THR A 249 -41.33 37.20 -44.51
N VAL A 250 -41.30 35.89 -44.77
CA VAL A 250 -41.69 34.83 -43.81
C VAL A 250 -40.44 34.17 -43.21
N LEU A 251 -40.49 33.88 -41.90
CA LEU A 251 -39.47 33.15 -41.15
C LEU A 251 -40.07 31.81 -40.71
N SER A 252 -39.36 30.69 -40.86
CA SER A 252 -39.79 29.38 -40.35
C SER A 252 -38.64 28.69 -39.63
N TYR A 253 -38.83 28.42 -38.34
CA TYR A 253 -37.75 27.96 -37.48
C TYR A 253 -38.27 27.22 -36.24
N GLN A 254 -37.41 26.39 -35.66
CA GLN A 254 -37.52 25.92 -34.29
C GLN A 254 -36.69 26.82 -33.37
N LEU A 255 -37.29 27.23 -32.24
CA LEU A 255 -36.58 27.89 -31.16
C LEU A 255 -36.81 27.09 -29.87
N SER A 256 -35.74 26.55 -29.32
CA SER A 256 -35.73 25.91 -28.00
C SER A 256 -35.27 26.92 -26.95
N LEU A 257 -35.99 26.99 -25.85
CA LEU A 257 -35.58 27.70 -24.63
C LEU A 257 -35.32 26.68 -23.53
N ASP A 258 -34.18 26.83 -22.86
CA ASP A 258 -33.78 26.09 -21.67
C ASP A 258 -33.43 27.13 -20.59
N LEU A 259 -34.02 27.02 -19.39
CA LEU A 259 -33.73 27.89 -18.26
C LEU A 259 -33.10 27.05 -17.14
N ALA A 260 -32.12 27.62 -16.43
CA ALA A 260 -31.48 26.91 -15.34
C ALA A 260 -32.48 26.54 -14.22
N ASP A 261 -32.64 25.24 -14.01
CA ASP A 261 -33.28 24.68 -12.82
C ASP A 261 -32.59 25.21 -11.55
N PRO A 262 -33.33 25.43 -10.44
CA PRO A 262 -32.73 25.73 -9.16
C PRO A 262 -31.84 24.56 -8.72
N VAL A 263 -30.53 24.80 -8.63
CA VAL A 263 -29.59 23.74 -8.22
C VAL A 263 -29.86 23.39 -6.77
N ALA A 264 -29.87 22.09 -6.46
CA ALA A 264 -29.94 21.66 -5.08
C ALA A 264 -28.64 22.06 -4.37
N SER A 265 -28.77 22.82 -3.28
CA SER A 265 -27.66 23.17 -2.38
C SER A 265 -26.85 21.93 -2.03
N ASP A 266 -25.54 22.00 -2.25
CA ASP A 266 -24.52 21.05 -1.77
C ASP A 266 -24.46 20.95 -0.24
N GLY A 267 -25.08 21.90 0.46
CA GLY A 267 -25.20 21.95 1.91
C GLY A 267 -24.23 22.91 2.61
N ASN A 268 -23.27 23.53 1.91
CA ASN A 268 -22.23 24.36 2.54
C ASN A 268 -22.40 25.89 2.30
N ASP A 269 -23.45 26.31 1.57
CA ASP A 269 -23.85 27.68 1.18
C ASP A 269 -23.83 28.79 2.26
N SER A 270 -23.60 28.45 3.52
CA SER A 270 -23.57 29.41 4.60
C SER A 270 -22.57 29.04 5.68
N ARG A 271 -22.02 30.05 6.35
CA ARG A 271 -21.15 29.86 7.51
C ARG A 271 -21.77 29.00 8.63
N ALA A 272 -23.10 28.96 8.74
CA ALA A 272 -23.80 28.14 9.74
C ALA A 272 -23.94 26.66 9.32
N THR A 273 -23.77 26.37 8.04
CA THR A 273 -23.80 25.04 7.44
C THR A 273 -22.43 24.63 6.89
N ALA A 274 -21.38 25.37 7.26
CA ALA A 274 -20.03 25.22 6.71
C ALA A 274 -19.46 23.81 6.95
N THR A 275 -19.00 23.18 5.87
CA THR A 275 -18.42 21.83 5.89
C THR A 275 -17.07 21.85 6.62
N PRO A 276 -16.76 20.89 7.49
CA PRO A 276 -15.42 20.76 8.08
C PRO A 276 -14.35 20.63 6.99
N LEU A 277 -13.22 21.33 7.15
CA LEU A 277 -12.08 21.29 6.22
C LEU A 277 -10.79 21.09 7.02
N GLY A 278 -10.09 19.99 6.75
CA GLY A 278 -8.75 19.68 7.26
C GLY A 278 -7.66 19.98 6.24
N SER A 279 -6.43 19.52 6.52
CA SER A 279 -5.33 19.50 5.53
C SER A 279 -5.62 18.52 4.39
N GLY A 280 -4.87 18.64 3.29
CA GLY A 280 -4.99 17.82 2.09
C GLY A 280 -5.74 18.51 0.94
N ARG A 281 -5.99 17.76 -0.13
CA ARG A 281 -6.62 18.26 -1.36
C ARG A 281 -8.10 17.93 -1.43
N LEU A 282 -8.93 18.95 -1.62
CA LEU A 282 -10.36 18.82 -1.87
C LEU A 282 -10.67 19.18 -3.33
N GLU A 283 -11.23 18.25 -4.10
CA GLU A 283 -11.75 18.54 -5.44
C GLU A 283 -13.27 18.76 -5.40
N VAL A 284 -13.74 19.84 -6.03
CA VAL A 284 -15.14 20.26 -6.10
C VAL A 284 -15.54 20.36 -7.57
N ASP A 285 -16.34 19.40 -8.04
CA ASP A 285 -16.77 19.29 -9.44
C ASP A 285 -18.22 19.78 -9.70
N SER A 286 -18.91 20.26 -8.67
CA SER A 286 -20.28 20.77 -8.76
C SER A 286 -20.68 21.68 -7.60
N GLY A 287 -19.78 22.55 -7.13
CA GLY A 287 -20.09 23.49 -6.04
C GLY A 287 -21.21 24.45 -6.43
N THR A 288 -22.02 24.87 -5.48
CA THR A 288 -23.20 25.72 -5.71
C THR A 288 -23.12 26.97 -4.84
N GLY A 289 -23.76 28.05 -5.28
CA GLY A 289 -23.91 29.26 -4.47
C GLY A 289 -22.59 29.83 -3.95
N VAL A 290 -22.26 29.57 -2.69
CA VAL A 290 -21.02 30.04 -2.04
C VAL A 290 -20.51 29.07 -0.99
N ASP A 291 -19.41 28.38 -1.29
CA ASP A 291 -18.81 27.41 -0.40
C ASP A 291 -18.24 28.02 0.88
N TRP A 292 -18.80 27.62 2.02
CA TRP A 292 -18.20 27.87 3.33
C TRP A 292 -17.61 26.60 3.93
N TYR A 293 -16.37 26.74 4.39
CA TYR A 293 -15.64 25.71 5.11
C TYR A 293 -15.34 26.15 6.54
N ARG A 294 -15.46 25.22 7.49
CA ARG A 294 -15.04 25.41 8.88
C ARG A 294 -13.67 24.78 9.08
N VAL A 295 -12.69 25.60 9.39
CA VAL A 295 -11.30 25.19 9.62
C VAL A 295 -10.99 25.30 11.10
N ASP A 296 -10.83 24.18 11.80
CA ASP A 296 -10.43 24.16 13.21
C ASP A 296 -8.90 24.00 13.28
N ALA A 297 -8.17 25.07 13.58
CA ALA A 297 -6.70 25.11 13.47
C ALA A 297 -6.00 25.47 14.79
N ARG A 298 -4.80 24.93 15.01
CA ARG A 298 -3.91 25.26 16.14
C ARG A 298 -3.04 26.50 15.83
N PRO A 299 -2.17 27.01 16.75
CA PRO A 299 -1.20 28.05 16.41
C PRO A 299 -0.19 27.54 15.35
N GLY A 300 0.16 28.37 14.38
CA GLY A 300 1.07 28.03 13.27
C GLY A 300 0.62 28.68 11.96
N VAL A 301 1.16 28.23 10.83
CA VAL A 301 0.80 28.74 9.50
C VAL A 301 -0.36 27.94 8.92
N MET A 302 -1.46 28.61 8.55
CA MET A 302 -2.45 28.07 7.62
C MET A 302 -2.11 28.54 6.20
N ARG A 303 -2.27 27.66 5.22
CA ARG A 303 -2.10 27.90 3.80
C ARG A 303 -3.22 27.22 3.01
N PHE A 304 -3.70 27.92 2.00
CA PHE A 304 -4.75 27.48 1.09
C PHE A 304 -4.31 27.88 -0.32
N ASP A 305 -4.12 26.90 -1.20
CA ASP A 305 -3.82 27.10 -2.61
C ASP A 305 -4.96 26.49 -3.42
N MET A 306 -5.70 27.32 -4.17
CA MET A 306 -6.86 26.92 -4.95
C MET A 306 -6.54 26.98 -6.43
N THR A 307 -6.62 25.83 -7.10
CA THR A 307 -6.48 25.73 -8.56
C THR A 307 -7.86 25.67 -9.22
N HIS A 308 -8.06 26.41 -10.31
CA HIS A 308 -9.37 26.44 -10.99
C HIS A 308 -9.50 25.31 -12.01
N THR A 309 -10.36 24.33 -11.72
CA THR A 309 -10.65 23.19 -12.60
C THR A 309 -11.82 23.50 -13.54
N GLY A 310 -11.51 24.18 -14.63
CA GLY A 310 -12.24 24.12 -15.91
C GLY A 310 -13.78 24.21 -15.87
N ALA A 311 -14.30 25.44 -15.86
CA ALA A 311 -15.31 25.82 -16.85
C ALA A 311 -15.25 27.33 -17.10
N THR A 312 -15.12 27.75 -18.36
CA THR A 312 -15.55 29.11 -18.69
C THR A 312 -17.06 29.21 -18.48
N THR A 313 -17.55 30.36 -18.03
CA THR A 313 -18.96 30.73 -18.12
C THR A 313 -19.55 30.38 -19.50
N PRO A 314 -20.89 30.20 -19.63
CA PRO A 314 -21.50 29.81 -20.90
C PRO A 314 -21.25 30.74 -22.11
N GLY A 315 -20.68 31.93 -21.88
CA GLY A 315 -20.20 32.86 -22.90
C GLY A 315 -18.68 32.83 -23.19
N GLY A 316 -17.93 31.87 -22.63
CA GLY A 316 -16.49 31.70 -22.86
C GLY A 316 -15.56 32.56 -22.01
N ALA A 317 -16.05 33.24 -20.96
CA ALA A 317 -15.21 33.98 -20.01
C ALA A 317 -14.82 33.11 -18.80
N GLU A 318 -13.56 33.18 -18.37
CA GLU A 318 -13.01 32.49 -17.19
C GLU A 318 -13.76 32.90 -15.91
N MET A 319 -14.01 31.95 -15.00
CA MET A 319 -14.60 32.25 -13.69
C MET A 319 -13.50 32.59 -12.68
N ASN A 320 -13.43 33.85 -12.26
CA ASN A 320 -12.49 34.29 -11.22
C ASN A 320 -13.03 33.94 -9.83
N LEU A 321 -12.69 32.76 -9.33
CA LEU A 321 -12.98 32.35 -7.95
C LEU A 321 -12.02 33.07 -6.98
N ASN A 322 -12.54 33.47 -5.83
CA ASN A 322 -11.82 34.21 -4.79
C ASN A 322 -11.88 33.46 -3.46
N MET A 323 -10.83 33.61 -2.63
CA MET A 323 -10.78 33.08 -1.27
C MET A 323 -10.70 34.17 -0.19
N GLU A 324 -11.45 34.01 0.89
CA GLU A 324 -11.36 34.84 2.10
C GLU A 324 -11.37 33.99 3.38
N LEU A 325 -10.47 34.29 4.32
CA LEU A 325 -10.36 33.64 5.63
C LEU A 325 -10.94 34.54 6.74
N TYR A 326 -11.82 33.98 7.56
CA TYR A 326 -12.56 34.64 8.63
C TYR A 326 -12.25 34.06 10.03
N ASP A 327 -12.31 34.88 11.07
CA ASP A 327 -12.25 34.44 12.47
C ASP A 327 -13.59 33.85 12.97
N ALA A 328 -13.59 33.28 14.18
CA ALA A 328 -14.79 32.78 14.86
C ALA A 328 -15.92 33.82 15.03
N ASN A 329 -15.65 35.13 14.95
CA ASN A 329 -16.65 36.20 15.04
C ASN A 329 -17.21 36.65 13.67
N GLY A 330 -16.58 36.24 12.56
CA GLY A 330 -16.92 36.70 11.20
C GLY A 330 -16.14 37.94 10.75
N THR A 331 -15.00 38.24 11.38
CA THR A 331 -14.04 39.24 10.92
C THR A 331 -13.14 38.62 9.84
N VAL A 332 -13.02 39.26 8.67
CA VAL A 332 -12.00 38.85 7.67
C VAL A 332 -10.60 39.03 8.29
N LEU A 333 -9.86 37.94 8.37
CA LEU A 333 -8.45 37.91 8.79
C LEU A 333 -7.52 38.15 7.61
N ARG A 334 -7.85 37.55 6.46
CA ARG A 334 -7.07 37.69 5.24
C ARG A 334 -7.92 37.45 4.00
N SER A 335 -7.56 38.19 2.96
CA SER A 335 -7.94 37.94 1.58
C SER A 335 -6.70 38.13 0.70
N ASN A 336 -6.64 37.38 -0.39
CA ASN A 336 -5.75 37.63 -1.51
C ASN A 336 -6.60 37.38 -2.77
N PHE A 337 -6.49 38.27 -3.75
CA PHE A 337 -7.31 38.20 -4.97
C PHE A 337 -6.43 38.38 -6.20
N VAL A 338 -6.28 37.30 -6.95
CA VAL A 338 -5.75 37.26 -8.32
C VAL A 338 -6.88 37.64 -9.28
N ALA A 339 -6.54 38.30 -10.39
CA ALA A 339 -7.54 38.87 -11.29
C ALA A 339 -8.07 37.90 -12.36
N ASN A 340 -7.29 36.86 -12.67
CA ASN A 340 -7.63 35.61 -13.37
C ASN A 340 -6.52 34.60 -13.02
N GLY A 341 -6.87 33.37 -12.60
CA GLY A 341 -5.92 32.29 -12.29
C GLY A 341 -6.08 31.72 -10.88
N ASP A 342 -5.13 30.87 -10.49
CA ASP A 342 -5.11 30.19 -9.19
C ASP A 342 -4.92 31.18 -8.03
N GLU A 343 -5.56 30.92 -6.89
CA GLU A 343 -5.53 31.77 -5.70
C GLU A 343 -4.68 31.15 -4.58
N SER A 344 -3.87 31.97 -3.91
CA SER A 344 -3.02 31.54 -2.79
C SER A 344 -3.24 32.43 -1.57
N LEU A 345 -3.54 31.83 -0.41
CA LEU A 345 -3.74 32.53 0.85
C LEU A 345 -2.96 31.86 1.98
N SER A 346 -2.14 32.63 2.71
CA SER A 346 -1.48 32.15 3.92
C SER A 346 -1.62 33.11 5.10
N TYR A 347 -1.83 32.55 6.30
CA TYR A 347 -2.09 33.29 7.54
C TYR A 347 -1.44 32.59 8.74
N VAL A 348 -0.71 33.33 9.57
CA VAL A 348 -0.13 32.80 10.81
C VAL A 348 -1.11 32.98 11.97
N SER A 349 -1.63 31.87 12.51
CA SER A 349 -2.34 31.86 13.77
C SER A 349 -1.36 31.87 14.96
N HIS A 350 -1.71 32.62 16.00
CA HIS A 350 -0.97 32.64 17.27
C HIS A 350 -1.73 31.92 18.41
N THR A 351 -2.93 31.41 18.16
CA THR A 351 -3.81 30.77 19.16
C THR A 351 -4.72 29.77 18.46
N GLY A 352 -4.89 28.57 19.01
CA GLY A 352 -5.83 27.60 18.44
C GLY A 352 -7.29 28.09 18.49
N GLY A 353 -8.09 27.73 17.49
CA GLY A 353 -9.51 28.07 17.41
C GLY A 353 -10.14 27.78 16.04
N THR A 354 -11.44 28.08 15.94
CA THR A 354 -12.22 27.91 14.71
C THR A 354 -12.12 29.12 13.79
N TYR A 355 -11.77 28.86 12.54
CA TYR A 355 -11.72 29.76 11.40
C TYR A 355 -12.74 29.32 10.35
N TYR A 356 -13.01 30.20 9.38
CA TYR A 356 -13.90 29.88 8.28
C TYR A 356 -13.29 30.37 6.97
N LEU A 357 -13.08 29.46 6.02
CA LEU A 357 -12.70 29.80 4.65
C LEU A 357 -13.97 29.94 3.83
N LYS A 358 -14.03 30.96 2.98
CA LYS A 358 -15.11 31.21 2.04
C LYS A 358 -14.54 31.22 0.63
N VAL A 359 -15.06 30.36 -0.25
CA VAL A 359 -14.76 30.35 -1.68
C VAL A 359 -16.00 30.89 -2.42
N TYR A 360 -15.80 31.81 -3.37
CA TYR A 360 -16.92 32.39 -4.12
C TYR A 360 -16.46 32.94 -5.47
N TRP A 361 -17.37 32.99 -6.45
CA TRP A 361 -17.11 33.69 -7.70
C TRP A 361 -17.10 35.22 -7.47
N ALA A 362 -16.00 35.90 -7.81
CA ALA A 362 -15.78 37.33 -7.53
C ALA A 362 -16.92 38.27 -7.97
N ALA A 363 -17.65 37.92 -9.03
CA ALA A 363 -18.79 38.70 -9.53
C ALA A 363 -20.06 38.55 -8.68
N TYR A 364 -20.17 37.45 -7.91
CA TYR A 364 -21.33 37.04 -7.12
C TYR A 364 -20.91 36.63 -5.69
N PRO A 365 -20.42 37.57 -4.87
CA PRO A 365 -19.87 37.28 -3.54
C PRO A 365 -20.90 36.78 -2.52
N ASP A 366 -22.19 36.87 -2.82
CA ASP A 366 -23.29 36.43 -1.96
C ASP A 366 -23.97 35.12 -2.48
N GLY A 367 -23.42 34.50 -3.53
CA GLY A 367 -23.89 33.23 -4.10
C GLY A 367 -23.98 33.24 -5.63
N ALA A 368 -23.46 32.21 -6.29
CA ALA A 368 -23.54 32.00 -7.73
C ALA A 368 -25.00 31.83 -8.23
N PRO A 369 -25.33 32.27 -9.47
CA PRO A 369 -26.65 32.06 -10.07
C PRO A 369 -26.97 30.58 -10.36
N ASN A 370 -28.24 30.25 -10.55
CA ASN A 370 -28.66 28.87 -10.84
C ASN A 370 -28.00 28.31 -12.12
N GLY A 371 -27.66 27.02 -12.12
CA GLY A 371 -26.96 26.37 -13.24
C GLY A 371 -25.47 26.72 -13.37
N VAL A 372 -24.92 27.59 -12.52
CA VAL A 372 -23.47 27.83 -12.45
C VAL A 372 -22.84 26.95 -11.38
N ALA A 373 -21.93 26.06 -11.80
CA ALA A 373 -21.12 25.25 -10.90
C ALA A 373 -19.81 25.96 -10.55
N LEU A 374 -19.45 25.96 -9.26
CA LEU A 374 -18.14 26.39 -8.75
C LEU A 374 -17.20 25.19 -8.79
N ASN A 375 -16.36 25.12 -9.83
CA ASN A 375 -15.40 24.04 -10.00
C ASN A 375 -13.98 24.50 -9.64
N TYR A 376 -13.38 23.83 -8.66
CA TYR A 376 -12.01 24.09 -8.20
C TYR A 376 -11.43 22.87 -7.46
N ALA A 377 -10.11 22.80 -7.38
CA ALA A 377 -9.42 22.00 -6.39
C ALA A 377 -8.76 22.94 -5.37
N LEU A 378 -8.83 22.58 -4.09
CA LEU A 378 -8.29 23.34 -2.96
C LEU A 378 -7.28 22.47 -2.23
N ASP A 379 -6.00 22.79 -2.36
CA ASP A 379 -4.90 22.22 -1.61
C ASP A 379 -4.76 22.99 -0.28
N VAL A 380 -4.90 22.30 0.85
CA VAL A 380 -4.96 22.89 2.21
C VAL A 380 -3.81 22.37 3.07
N ASP A 381 -3.11 23.29 3.72
CA ASP A 381 -2.01 23.05 4.68
C ASP A 381 -2.38 23.82 5.97
N LEU A 382 -2.62 23.08 7.06
CA LEU A 382 -3.04 23.63 8.35
C LEU A 382 -1.96 23.45 9.43
N PRO A 383 -1.93 24.31 10.47
CA PRO A 383 -1.08 24.13 11.64
C PRO A 383 -1.31 22.77 12.30
N GLN A 384 -0.33 21.88 12.14
CA GLN A 384 -0.33 20.52 12.68
C GLN A 384 -0.61 20.50 14.18
N LYS A 385 -1.28 19.44 14.66
CA LYS A 385 -1.79 19.31 16.03
C LYS A 385 -0.70 18.94 17.06
N THR A 386 0.48 19.55 16.94
CA THR A 386 1.52 19.54 17.99
C THR A 386 0.97 20.03 19.34
N TRP A 387 1.42 19.42 20.45
CA TRP A 387 1.11 19.89 21.82
C TRP A 387 2.24 19.61 22.81
N ALA A 388 2.23 20.34 23.93
CA ALA A 388 3.15 20.10 25.05
C ALA A 388 2.43 20.19 26.41
N THR A 389 2.55 19.15 27.23
CA THR A 389 1.97 19.06 28.58
C THR A 389 3.07 19.15 29.64
N THR A 390 2.93 20.08 30.59
CA THR A 390 3.78 20.17 31.78
C THR A 390 3.10 19.48 32.97
N LEU A 391 3.80 18.57 33.64
CA LEU A 391 3.23 17.69 34.68
C LEU A 391 3.53 18.21 36.09
N ASP A 392 2.65 17.91 37.07
CA ASP A 392 2.89 18.16 38.51
C ASP A 392 3.77 17.07 39.16
N PHE A 393 4.79 16.66 38.41
CA PHE A 393 5.78 15.65 38.77
C PHE A 393 7.17 16.23 38.52
N GLY A 394 8.18 15.66 39.16
CA GLY A 394 9.56 16.04 38.91
C GLY A 394 10.03 15.69 37.50
N PRO A 395 11.27 16.08 37.14
CA PRO A 395 11.85 15.84 35.82
C PRO A 395 11.64 14.45 35.23
N ALA A 396 11.21 14.37 33.96
CA ALA A 396 11.42 13.17 33.17
C ALA A 396 12.94 13.04 32.92
N ARG A 397 13.53 11.97 33.48
CA ARG A 397 14.96 11.66 33.43
C ARG A 397 15.12 10.17 33.34
N ASN A 398 15.92 9.69 32.39
CA ASN A 398 16.21 8.27 32.12
C ASN A 398 15.02 7.39 31.71
N ALA A 399 13.78 7.74 32.06
CA ALA A 399 12.60 7.13 31.47
C ALA A 399 12.52 7.45 29.97
N SER A 400 12.63 6.41 29.14
CA SER A 400 12.15 6.47 27.77
C SER A 400 10.63 6.68 27.80
N VAL A 401 10.13 7.48 26.85
CA VAL A 401 8.70 7.51 26.56
C VAL A 401 8.36 6.22 25.83
N ALA A 402 7.16 5.69 26.06
CA ALA A 402 6.62 4.63 25.23
C ALA A 402 5.09 4.78 25.14
N LEU A 403 4.48 4.19 24.11
CA LEU A 403 3.12 4.46 23.63
C LEU A 403 2.26 3.20 23.63
N TYR A 404 1.18 3.10 24.42
CA TYR A 404 0.36 1.87 24.52
C TYR A 404 -1.12 2.08 24.83
N ASP A 405 -2.00 1.51 24.00
CA ASP A 405 -3.45 1.38 24.18
C ASP A 405 -3.79 0.45 25.35
N ILE A 406 -3.79 1.00 26.57
CA ILE A 406 -3.86 0.23 27.84
C ILE A 406 -5.29 -0.08 28.27
N ASP A 407 -6.29 0.62 27.73
CA ASP A 407 -7.71 0.31 27.93
C ASP A 407 -8.44 -0.21 26.69
N ASN A 408 -7.70 -0.53 25.62
CA ASN A 408 -8.20 -1.13 24.37
C ASN A 408 -9.34 -0.31 23.75
N ASP A 409 -9.13 1.01 23.71
CA ASP A 409 -10.02 2.01 23.11
C ASP A 409 -9.67 2.27 21.63
N GLY A 410 -8.49 1.79 21.22
CA GLY A 410 -7.93 1.89 19.89
C GLY A 410 -6.83 2.94 19.76
N ARG A 411 -6.55 3.73 20.81
CA ARG A 411 -5.58 4.84 20.80
C ARG A 411 -4.49 4.59 21.83
N ASP A 412 -3.24 4.92 21.50
CA ASP A 412 -2.14 4.71 22.44
C ASP A 412 -2.11 5.77 23.57
N GLU A 413 -1.93 5.32 24.82
CA GLU A 413 -1.52 6.21 25.91
C GLU A 413 -0.02 6.50 25.89
N ILE A 414 0.36 7.68 26.36
CA ILE A 414 1.76 8.09 26.50
C ILE A 414 2.24 7.85 27.94
N PHE A 415 3.20 6.92 28.10
CA PHE A 415 3.79 6.56 29.38
C PHE A 415 5.09 7.31 29.67
N VAL A 416 5.18 7.92 30.85
CA VAL A 416 6.33 8.74 31.26
C VAL A 416 6.73 8.47 32.71
N GLY A 417 7.90 7.86 32.90
CA GLY A 417 8.56 7.77 34.20
C GLY A 417 9.22 9.10 34.60
N THR A 418 9.26 9.40 35.90
CA THR A 418 9.85 10.63 36.42
C THR A 418 10.77 10.41 37.62
N SER A 419 11.79 11.25 37.71
CA SER A 419 12.59 11.46 38.92
C SER A 419 12.01 12.59 39.74
N LYS A 420 12.15 12.54 41.07
CA LYS A 420 11.65 13.59 41.96
C LYS A 420 12.43 14.90 41.80
N ALA A 421 11.77 16.01 42.08
CA ALA A 421 12.41 17.33 42.09
C ALA A 421 12.81 17.73 43.51
N LEU A 422 14.03 18.27 43.64
CA LEU A 422 14.59 18.72 44.92
C LEU A 422 14.89 20.21 44.89
N ASP A 423 14.61 20.93 45.98
CA ASP A 423 15.08 22.31 46.15
C ASP A 423 16.58 22.37 46.51
N ALA A 424 17.12 23.59 46.60
CA ALA A 424 18.53 23.84 46.95
C ALA A 424 18.89 23.35 48.36
N GLU A 425 17.91 23.18 49.24
CA GLU A 425 18.06 22.59 50.56
C GLU A 425 17.94 21.06 50.55
N GLN A 426 17.63 20.42 49.41
CA GLN A 426 17.30 18.99 49.21
C GLN A 426 15.95 18.55 49.78
N ASN A 427 14.93 19.40 49.84
CA ASN A 427 13.55 18.95 50.13
C ASN A 427 12.89 18.48 48.83
N GLU A 428 12.08 17.43 48.89
CA GLU A 428 11.19 17.04 47.80
C GLU A 428 10.16 18.13 47.55
N VAL A 429 10.16 18.71 46.35
CA VAL A 429 9.23 19.78 45.92
C VAL A 429 8.27 19.33 44.82
N ARG A 430 8.57 18.24 44.12
CA ARG A 430 7.61 17.51 43.25
C ARG A 430 7.84 16.00 43.40
N PRO A 431 6.78 15.18 43.34
CA PRO A 431 6.88 13.73 43.42
C PRO A 431 7.55 13.13 42.18
N ALA A 432 8.08 11.93 42.34
CA ALA A 432 8.36 10.96 41.28
C ALA A 432 7.19 9.99 41.10
N GLY A 433 7.06 9.43 39.90
CA GLY A 433 6.08 8.42 39.57
C GLY A 433 6.08 8.04 38.09
N LEU A 434 5.19 7.11 37.75
CA LEU A 434 4.75 6.83 36.38
C LEU A 434 3.51 7.67 36.10
N ILE A 435 3.49 8.37 34.97
CA ILE A 435 2.35 9.17 34.51
C ILE A 435 1.90 8.64 33.16
N VAL A 436 0.59 8.57 32.96
CA VAL A 436 -0.05 8.11 31.73
C VAL A 436 -0.91 9.23 31.18
N LEU A 437 -0.72 9.58 29.91
CA LEU A 437 -1.48 10.62 29.22
C LEU A 437 -2.32 10.01 28.10
N GLU A 438 -3.50 10.57 27.88
CA GLU A 438 -4.30 10.35 26.67
C GLU A 438 -3.58 10.98 25.44
N ASP A 439 -4.01 10.61 24.23
CA ASP A 439 -3.63 11.19 22.92
C ASP A 439 -3.50 12.73 22.89
N ASN A 440 -4.41 13.40 23.59
CA ASN A 440 -4.56 14.85 23.67
C ASN A 440 -3.69 15.51 24.76
N GLY A 441 -2.89 14.72 25.49
CA GLY A 441 -1.97 15.18 26.52
C GLY A 441 -2.60 15.43 27.88
N ALA A 442 -3.87 15.09 28.09
CA ALA A 442 -4.49 15.05 29.43
C ALA A 442 -3.95 13.87 30.25
N VAL A 443 -3.78 14.04 31.56
CA VAL A 443 -3.39 12.93 32.45
C VAL A 443 -4.57 11.97 32.63
N LYS A 444 -4.43 10.73 32.13
CA LYS A 444 -5.36 9.61 32.32
C LYS A 444 -5.30 9.14 33.78
N TRP A 445 -4.10 8.74 34.21
CA TRP A 445 -3.78 8.47 35.61
C TRP A 445 -2.28 8.65 35.91
N SER A 446 -1.89 8.51 37.17
CA SER A 446 -0.49 8.54 37.60
C SER A 446 -0.29 7.74 38.88
N GLN A 447 0.81 6.99 38.98
CA GLN A 447 1.17 6.20 40.16
C GLN A 447 2.50 6.64 40.76
N THR A 448 2.54 6.78 42.10
CA THR A 448 3.75 7.13 42.86
C THR A 448 4.22 5.94 43.68
N PHE A 449 5.52 5.66 43.67
CA PHE A 449 6.10 4.56 44.43
C PHE A 449 6.76 5.07 45.71
N ALA A 450 6.57 4.36 46.84
CA ALA A 450 7.15 4.79 48.12
C ALA A 450 8.69 4.85 48.08
N ALA A 451 9.23 5.94 48.63
CA ALA A 451 10.64 6.14 48.97
C ALA A 451 11.15 5.15 50.04
N HIS A 452 12.47 5.15 50.25
CA HIS A 452 13.13 4.45 51.36
C HIS A 452 12.46 4.76 52.72
N ALA A 453 12.32 3.72 53.55
CA ALA A 453 11.54 3.76 54.78
C ALA A 453 12.26 4.44 55.97
N GLY A 454 12.32 5.77 55.96
CA GLY A 454 12.79 6.56 57.11
C GLY A 454 13.53 7.82 56.71
N PRO A 455 14.35 8.39 57.62
CA PRO A 455 15.31 9.42 57.27
C PRO A 455 16.41 8.81 56.39
N ASP A 456 16.53 9.30 55.17
CA ASP A 456 17.59 9.00 54.22
C ASP A 456 18.98 9.06 54.88
N PRO A 457 19.84 8.03 54.72
CA PRO A 457 21.12 7.95 55.41
C PRO A 457 22.09 9.11 55.10
N VAL A 458 21.98 9.71 53.91
CA VAL A 458 22.94 10.69 53.38
C VAL A 458 22.54 12.13 53.73
N THR A 459 21.26 12.46 53.65
CA THR A 459 20.70 13.81 53.87
C THR A 459 19.98 13.96 55.20
N GLY A 460 19.62 12.85 55.87
CA GLY A 460 18.87 12.83 57.13
C GLY A 460 17.40 13.25 57.00
N LYS A 461 16.85 13.27 55.79
CA LYS A 461 15.49 13.72 55.47
C LYS A 461 14.57 12.56 55.11
N ILE A 462 13.27 12.74 55.33
CA ILE A 462 12.26 11.77 54.90
C ILE A 462 11.72 12.23 53.54
N TYR A 463 11.82 11.36 52.55
CA TYR A 463 11.25 11.53 51.21
C TYR A 463 9.94 10.75 51.11
N GLN A 464 9.10 11.06 50.13
CA GLN A 464 7.82 10.41 49.91
C GLN A 464 7.89 9.44 48.72
N THR A 465 8.54 9.86 47.63
CA THR A 465 8.53 9.13 46.36
C THR A 465 9.91 8.63 45.91
N THR A 466 9.91 7.47 45.22
CA THR A 466 11.09 6.95 44.51
C THR A 466 10.95 7.17 43.00
N SER A 467 12.08 7.43 42.33
CA SER A 467 12.16 7.63 40.88
C SER A 467 11.71 6.41 40.09
N VAL A 468 11.06 6.64 38.95
CA VAL A 468 10.86 5.66 37.88
C VAL A 468 11.92 5.93 36.81
N THR A 469 12.73 4.93 36.49
CA THR A 469 14.01 5.09 35.79
C THR A 469 14.08 4.43 34.43
N THR A 470 13.05 3.67 34.05
CA THR A 470 12.93 2.91 32.81
C THR A 470 11.62 3.27 32.09
N ALA A 471 11.46 2.87 30.83
CA ALA A 471 10.12 2.70 30.27
C ALA A 471 9.39 1.54 30.99
N PRO A 472 8.04 1.58 31.08
CA PRO A 472 7.26 0.42 31.49
C PRO A 472 7.26 -0.65 30.38
N VAL A 473 7.24 -1.92 30.80
CA VAL A 473 7.10 -3.13 29.97
C VAL A 473 5.71 -3.73 30.12
N PHE A 474 5.11 -4.32 29.08
CA PHE A 474 3.68 -4.68 29.02
C PHE A 474 3.53 -6.16 28.65
N SER A 475 2.64 -6.85 29.36
CA SER A 475 2.22 -8.24 29.14
C SER A 475 1.13 -8.57 30.17
N ASP A 476 0.35 -9.61 29.96
CA ASP A 476 -0.58 -10.17 30.96
C ASP A 476 0.20 -11.08 31.92
N ILE A 477 0.80 -10.48 32.96
CA ILE A 477 1.75 -11.19 33.83
C ILE A 477 1.07 -12.05 34.90
N ASP A 478 -0.23 -11.83 35.14
CA ASP A 478 -1.01 -12.54 36.16
C ASP A 478 -2.03 -13.56 35.58
N HIS A 479 -2.23 -13.53 34.25
CA HIS A 479 -3.15 -14.35 33.46
C HIS A 479 -4.62 -14.18 33.89
N ASP A 480 -5.05 -12.94 34.13
CA ASP A 480 -6.48 -12.58 34.24
C ASP A 480 -7.10 -12.08 32.92
N GLY A 481 -6.26 -11.65 31.97
CA GLY A 481 -6.61 -11.21 30.63
C GLY A 481 -6.42 -9.72 30.39
N ASP A 482 -6.39 -8.89 31.43
CA ASP A 482 -6.07 -7.48 31.25
C ASP A 482 -4.53 -7.31 31.11
N ILE A 483 -4.07 -6.26 30.45
CA ILE A 483 -2.63 -6.00 30.29
C ILE A 483 -2.07 -5.33 31.54
N ASP A 484 -0.99 -5.90 32.06
CA ASP A 484 -0.21 -5.36 33.16
C ASP A 484 1.03 -4.61 32.67
N MET A 485 1.65 -3.88 33.59
CA MET A 485 2.88 -3.12 33.37
C MET A 485 3.93 -3.44 34.41
N VAL A 486 5.21 -3.48 34.04
CA VAL A 486 6.33 -3.54 34.99
C VAL A 486 7.32 -2.39 34.76
N VAL A 487 7.75 -1.73 35.84
CA VAL A 487 8.73 -0.61 35.80
C VAL A 487 9.94 -0.86 36.69
N GLY A 488 11.11 -0.42 36.23
CA GLY A 488 12.32 -0.24 37.05
C GLY A 488 12.25 1.03 37.89
N LEU A 489 12.70 0.91 39.15
CA LEU A 489 12.67 1.95 40.16
C LEU A 489 14.07 2.29 40.68
N GLY A 490 14.22 3.54 41.12
CA GLY A 490 15.35 4.06 41.89
C GLY A 490 16.58 4.46 41.05
N ALA A 491 17.16 5.62 41.38
CA ALA A 491 18.39 6.16 40.79
C ALA A 491 19.43 6.47 41.87
N ASP A 492 20.59 5.81 41.82
CA ASP A 492 21.63 5.94 42.87
C ASP A 492 22.84 6.80 42.48
N SER A 493 23.23 6.84 41.20
CA SER A 493 24.45 7.52 40.76
C SER A 493 24.39 9.05 40.85
N ARG A 494 25.51 9.68 41.25
CA ARG A 494 25.67 11.16 41.34
C ARG A 494 26.29 11.82 40.11
N GLU A 495 26.87 11.05 39.20
CA GLU A 495 27.77 11.57 38.17
C GLU A 495 27.39 11.18 36.72
N GLU A 496 26.23 10.57 36.51
CA GLU A 496 25.63 10.50 35.16
C GLU A 496 25.11 11.89 34.73
N GLY A 497 26.01 12.69 34.16
CA GLY A 497 25.72 13.85 33.29
C GLY A 497 25.06 15.08 33.90
N SER A 498 24.16 14.93 34.88
CA SER A 498 23.56 16.00 35.72
C SER A 498 22.59 15.49 36.81
N ALA A 499 22.46 14.18 37.04
CA ALA A 499 21.66 13.64 38.13
C ALA A 499 22.54 13.42 39.38
N ALA A 500 22.24 14.15 40.46
CA ALA A 500 22.66 13.70 41.78
C ALA A 500 21.82 12.48 42.15
N GLY A 501 22.45 11.43 42.68
CA GLY A 501 21.79 10.23 43.20
C GLY A 501 20.63 10.64 44.11
N GLN A 502 19.45 10.13 43.80
CA GLN A 502 18.19 10.71 44.27
C GLN A 502 17.96 10.28 45.72
N PRO A 503 18.15 11.16 46.73
CA PRO A 503 18.18 10.74 48.11
C PRO A 503 16.80 10.20 48.52
N GLY A 504 16.77 9.14 49.30
CA GLY A 504 15.55 8.40 49.63
C GLY A 504 14.93 7.60 48.49
N ASP A 505 15.56 7.44 47.32
CA ASP A 505 15.15 6.37 46.39
C ASP A 505 15.27 4.98 47.03
N SER A 506 14.48 4.04 46.51
CA SER A 506 14.45 2.64 46.90
C SER A 506 14.27 1.82 45.65
N GLY A 507 15.37 1.28 45.12
CA GLY A 507 15.38 0.53 43.88
C GLY A 507 14.62 -0.81 43.93
N GLY A 508 14.52 -1.42 42.75
CA GLY A 508 13.77 -2.64 42.48
C GLY A 508 12.88 -2.51 41.25
N VAL A 509 11.91 -3.41 41.13
CA VAL A 509 10.89 -3.37 40.08
C VAL A 509 9.50 -3.42 40.70
N ALA A 510 8.50 -2.85 40.04
CA ALA A 510 7.11 -2.88 40.46
C ALA A 510 6.17 -3.21 39.31
N ALA A 511 5.21 -4.09 39.56
CA ALA A 511 4.15 -4.45 38.63
C ALA A 511 2.84 -3.74 38.96
N LEU A 512 2.08 -3.39 37.94
CA LEU A 512 0.82 -2.65 38.01
C LEU A 512 -0.21 -3.21 37.05
N ASP A 513 -1.48 -3.16 37.42
CA ASP A 513 -2.57 -3.34 36.44
C ASP A 513 -2.67 -2.15 35.47
N GLY A 514 -3.36 -2.33 34.35
CA GLY A 514 -3.58 -1.28 33.34
C GLY A 514 -4.24 0.02 33.86
N GLN A 515 -4.80 0.01 35.07
CA GLN A 515 -5.35 1.20 35.73
C GLN A 515 -4.40 1.82 36.77
N GLY A 516 -3.17 1.32 36.87
CA GLY A 516 -2.07 1.84 37.69
C GLY A 516 -2.10 1.38 39.15
N ASN A 517 -2.91 0.40 39.54
CA ASN A 517 -2.86 -0.16 40.90
C ASN A 517 -1.67 -1.12 41.01
N LEU A 518 -0.97 -1.10 42.15
CA LEU A 518 0.19 -1.95 42.39
C LEU A 518 -0.25 -3.41 42.64
N LEU A 519 0.17 -4.33 41.76
CA LEU A 519 0.03 -5.77 41.94
C LEU A 519 1.04 -6.27 42.99
N TRP A 520 2.33 -6.05 42.70
CA TRP A 520 3.44 -6.41 43.58
C TRP A 520 4.64 -5.48 43.37
N ARG A 521 5.57 -5.49 44.34
CA ARG A 521 6.84 -4.75 44.25
C ARG A 521 7.97 -5.59 44.79
N PHE A 522 9.00 -5.77 43.98
CA PHE A 522 10.29 -6.29 44.39
C PHE A 522 11.19 -5.14 44.88
N THR A 523 12.16 -5.44 45.74
CA THR A 523 13.14 -4.47 46.23
C THR A 523 14.50 -5.15 46.20
N THR A 524 15.44 -4.51 45.51
CA THR A 524 16.82 -4.95 45.32
C THR A 524 17.61 -4.92 46.64
N ASN A 525 18.81 -5.47 46.61
CA ASN A 525 19.74 -5.33 47.72
C ASN A 525 20.25 -3.89 47.84
N ASP A 526 20.77 -3.56 49.02
CA ASP A 526 21.63 -2.42 49.31
C ASP A 526 23.06 -2.98 49.34
N SER A 527 23.70 -3.01 48.16
CA SER A 527 25.03 -3.54 47.89
C SER A 527 26.04 -2.41 47.72
N PHE A 528 25.63 -1.30 47.09
CA PHE A 528 26.50 -0.20 46.69
C PHE A 528 26.05 1.14 47.29
N GLY A 529 26.67 2.21 46.80
CA GLY A 529 26.39 3.58 47.18
C GLY A 529 27.25 4.56 46.39
N ASN A 530 26.92 5.84 46.53
CA ASN A 530 27.30 6.92 45.61
C ASN A 530 28.80 7.16 45.28
N ASP A 531 29.76 6.46 45.89
CA ASP A 531 31.21 6.59 45.60
C ASP A 531 32.05 5.30 45.83
N SER A 532 31.52 4.11 45.53
CA SER A 532 32.20 2.80 45.75
C SER A 532 32.42 2.43 47.23
N SER A 533 31.63 2.99 48.14
CA SER A 533 31.80 2.82 49.59
C SER A 533 30.95 1.71 50.22
N GLY A 534 30.48 0.74 49.43
CA GLY A 534 29.59 -0.34 49.87
C GLY A 534 28.19 0.17 50.24
N PRO A 535 27.38 -0.64 50.96
CA PRO A 535 25.98 -0.34 51.25
C PRO A 535 25.80 1.02 51.94
N ASP A 536 25.10 1.96 51.29
CA ASP A 536 24.83 3.28 51.86
C ASP A 536 23.47 3.41 52.58
N GLY A 537 22.71 2.31 52.62
CA GLY A 537 21.44 2.18 53.34
C GLY A 537 20.21 2.30 52.45
N ARG A 538 20.37 2.25 51.12
CA ARG A 538 19.33 2.42 50.11
C ARG A 538 19.39 1.25 49.12
N PRO A 539 18.25 0.60 48.79
CA PRO A 539 18.23 -0.42 47.73
C PRO A 539 18.66 0.18 46.38
N ASP A 540 19.59 -0.50 45.70
CA ASP A 540 20.23 0.00 44.48
C ASP A 540 19.28 -0.01 43.26
N GLY A 541 19.47 0.97 42.36
CA GLY A 541 18.56 1.25 41.25
C GLY A 541 18.47 0.18 40.15
N VAL A 542 17.40 0.26 39.36
CA VAL A 542 17.22 -0.48 38.10
C VAL A 542 17.21 0.53 36.95
N TYR A 543 18.10 0.34 35.97
CA TYR A 543 18.39 1.32 34.93
C TYR A 543 18.09 0.82 33.51
N GLY A 544 18.26 -0.47 33.25
CA GLY A 544 17.76 -1.14 32.04
C GLY A 544 16.28 -1.46 32.21
N ALA A 545 15.51 -1.44 31.12
CA ALA A 545 14.12 -1.87 31.19
C ALA A 545 14.06 -3.37 31.58
N PRO A 546 13.04 -3.81 32.33
CA PRO A 546 12.79 -5.24 32.48
C PRO A 546 12.50 -5.90 31.13
N ARG A 547 12.54 -7.23 31.08
CA ARG A 547 11.94 -8.05 30.04
C ARG A 547 10.88 -8.95 30.67
N ILE A 548 9.84 -9.28 29.90
CA ILE A 548 8.83 -10.25 30.29
C ILE A 548 8.93 -11.42 29.31
N PHE A 549 9.15 -12.63 29.83
CA PHE A 549 9.36 -13.83 29.00
C PHE A 549 9.15 -15.11 29.80
N ASP A 550 8.51 -16.12 29.21
CA ASP A 550 8.42 -17.51 29.72
C ASP A 550 9.74 -18.24 29.46
N ILE A 551 10.70 -18.10 30.39
CA ILE A 551 12.10 -18.54 30.19
C ILE A 551 12.31 -20.04 30.49
N ASP A 552 11.39 -20.66 31.24
CA ASP A 552 11.45 -22.09 31.57
C ASP A 552 10.40 -22.96 30.87
N ALA A 553 9.55 -22.35 30.03
CA ALA A 553 8.52 -22.96 29.20
C ALA A 553 7.41 -23.67 30.01
N ASP A 554 7.08 -23.17 31.19
CA ASP A 554 5.99 -23.70 32.02
C ASP A 554 4.60 -23.09 31.71
N GLY A 555 4.56 -22.02 30.90
CA GLY A 555 3.35 -21.32 30.48
C GLY A 555 2.91 -20.18 31.40
N GLN A 556 3.79 -19.72 32.29
CA GLN A 556 3.74 -18.41 32.95
C GLN A 556 4.88 -17.53 32.39
N VAL A 557 4.81 -16.21 32.61
CA VAL A 557 5.87 -15.29 32.19
C VAL A 557 6.67 -14.76 33.37
N GLU A 558 7.98 -14.60 33.19
CA GLU A 558 8.89 -14.11 34.20
C GLU A 558 9.35 -12.67 33.91
N VAL A 559 9.54 -11.90 34.98
CA VAL A 559 10.15 -10.56 34.91
C VAL A 559 11.66 -10.68 35.09
N ILE A 560 12.40 -10.41 34.03
CA ILE A 560 13.86 -10.53 33.94
C ILE A 560 14.48 -9.13 33.93
N PHE A 561 15.45 -8.84 34.81
CA PHE A 561 16.12 -7.53 34.81
C PHE A 561 17.51 -7.56 35.48
N THR A 562 18.37 -6.63 35.11
CA THR A 562 19.65 -6.33 35.81
C THR A 562 19.50 -5.18 36.80
N SER A 563 20.27 -5.20 37.87
CA SER A 563 20.30 -4.14 38.88
C SER A 563 21.73 -3.72 39.23
N TRP A 564 21.85 -2.47 39.70
CA TRP A 564 23.08 -1.96 40.31
C TRP A 564 23.44 -2.68 41.62
N ASP A 565 22.57 -3.53 42.16
CA ASP A 565 22.84 -4.31 43.37
C ASP A 565 23.80 -5.52 43.19
N HIS A 566 24.40 -5.61 41.99
CA HIS A 566 25.29 -6.66 41.46
C HIS A 566 24.60 -7.92 40.90
N TYR A 567 23.28 -7.91 40.71
CA TYR A 567 22.57 -9.11 40.26
C TYR A 567 21.75 -8.86 38.99
N PHE A 568 21.54 -9.92 38.22
CA PHE A 568 20.30 -10.08 37.48
C PHE A 568 19.34 -11.00 38.22
N TYR A 569 18.06 -10.78 37.97
CA TYR A 569 16.95 -11.48 38.58
C TYR A 569 16.02 -12.03 37.50
N VAL A 570 15.38 -13.14 37.83
CA VAL A 570 14.16 -13.66 37.17
C VAL A 570 13.12 -13.82 38.27
N LEU A 571 11.96 -13.18 38.10
CA LEU A 571 10.86 -13.21 39.06
C LEU A 571 9.60 -13.82 38.43
N ASP A 572 8.85 -14.62 39.19
CA ASP A 572 7.47 -15.04 38.85
C ASP A 572 6.61 -13.80 38.55
N GLY A 573 6.15 -13.65 37.30
CA GLY A 573 5.45 -12.44 36.84
C GLY A 573 4.19 -12.09 37.64
N ARG A 574 3.53 -13.09 38.23
CA ARG A 574 2.24 -12.91 38.92
C ARG A 574 2.40 -12.36 40.34
N ASN A 575 3.58 -12.53 40.95
CA ASN A 575 3.76 -12.21 42.37
C ASN A 575 5.14 -11.66 42.77
N GLY A 576 6.09 -11.56 41.84
CA GLY A 576 7.42 -11.00 42.07
C GLY A 576 8.32 -11.84 42.97
N ALA A 577 8.04 -13.13 43.15
CA ALA A 577 8.94 -14.03 43.87
C ALA A 577 10.20 -14.31 43.05
N VAL A 578 11.37 -14.28 43.69
CA VAL A 578 12.65 -14.59 43.05
C VAL A 578 12.72 -16.08 42.75
N GLU A 579 12.85 -16.40 41.47
CA GLU A 579 13.07 -17.76 40.97
C GLU A 579 14.56 -17.98 40.67
N LEU A 580 15.16 -17.00 39.98
CA LEU A 580 16.58 -16.97 39.67
C LEU A 580 17.21 -15.67 40.17
N LYS A 581 18.43 -15.78 40.70
CA LYS A 581 19.28 -14.66 41.10
C LYS A 581 20.73 -15.07 40.87
N PHE A 582 21.44 -14.29 40.08
CA PHE A 582 22.83 -14.57 39.70
C PHE A 582 23.70 -13.34 39.94
N ASP A 583 24.86 -13.57 40.53
CA ASP A 583 25.85 -12.55 40.89
C ASP A 583 26.70 -12.20 39.67
N LEU A 584 26.49 -11.01 39.12
CA LEU A 584 27.31 -10.41 38.05
C LEU A 584 28.64 -9.88 38.60
N HIS A 585 28.86 -9.95 39.92
CA HIS A 585 30.02 -9.49 40.69
C HIS A 585 30.26 -7.97 40.71
N ASP A 586 29.55 -7.20 39.88
CA ASP A 586 29.58 -5.73 39.82
C ASP A 586 28.24 -5.16 39.29
N THR A 587 28.12 -3.83 39.24
CA THR A 587 26.90 -3.14 38.80
C THR A 587 26.47 -3.49 37.37
N ALA A 588 25.16 -3.57 37.10
CA ALA A 588 24.61 -3.76 35.76
C ALA A 588 23.36 -2.90 35.52
N GLY A 589 23.29 -2.25 34.37
CA GLY A 589 22.29 -1.21 34.08
C GLY A 589 21.76 -1.17 32.66
N ALA A 590 22.02 -2.19 31.85
CA ALA A 590 21.50 -2.33 30.49
C ALA A 590 20.47 -3.45 30.43
N THR A 591 19.47 -3.33 29.57
CA THR A 591 18.42 -4.36 29.42
C THR A 591 19.05 -5.68 28.97
N PRO A 592 18.77 -6.82 29.64
CA PRO A 592 19.17 -8.13 29.14
C PRO A 592 18.34 -8.50 27.90
N ALA A 593 18.91 -9.31 27.01
CA ALA A 593 18.21 -9.85 25.85
C ALA A 593 18.01 -11.36 25.96
N VAL A 594 16.99 -11.89 25.28
CA VAL A 594 16.57 -13.30 25.32
C VAL A 594 16.55 -13.86 23.90
N ALA A 595 17.15 -15.02 23.65
CA ALA A 595 17.08 -15.73 22.37
C ALA A 595 17.51 -17.20 22.51
N ASP A 596 16.99 -18.09 21.66
CA ASP A 596 17.58 -19.41 21.42
C ASP A 596 18.86 -19.22 20.60
N LEU A 597 20.03 -19.44 21.20
CA LEU A 597 21.32 -19.20 20.56
C LEU A 597 21.96 -20.46 19.99
N ASP A 598 21.67 -21.64 20.54
CA ASP A 598 22.26 -22.90 20.06
C ASP A 598 21.32 -23.78 19.20
N GLY A 599 20.05 -23.38 19.08
CA GLY A 599 19.04 -23.94 18.19
C GLY A 599 18.32 -25.16 18.79
N ASP A 600 18.25 -25.28 20.12
CA ASP A 600 17.66 -26.43 20.81
C ASP A 600 16.19 -26.23 21.25
N GLY A 601 15.65 -25.02 21.09
CA GLY A 601 14.29 -24.64 21.47
C GLY A 601 14.15 -24.16 22.92
N ILE A 602 15.25 -24.04 23.67
CA ILE A 602 15.34 -23.36 24.97
C ILE A 602 16.00 -21.99 24.75
N TYR A 603 15.69 -21.02 25.62
CA TYR A 603 16.16 -19.64 25.46
C TYR A 603 17.29 -19.30 26.43
N GLU A 604 18.31 -18.63 25.89
CA GLU A 604 19.43 -18.04 26.61
C GLU A 604 19.18 -16.58 26.98
N LEU A 605 19.84 -16.13 28.04
CA LEU A 605 19.94 -14.76 28.49
C LEU A 605 21.32 -14.20 28.11
N VAL A 606 21.32 -13.12 27.32
CA VAL A 606 22.50 -12.30 27.02
C VAL A 606 22.51 -11.12 27.98
N VAL A 607 23.47 -11.10 28.92
CA VAL A 607 23.49 -10.17 30.04
C VAL A 607 24.80 -9.37 30.09
N PRO A 608 24.80 -8.07 29.73
CA PRO A 608 25.94 -7.18 29.92
C PRO A 608 26.09 -6.76 31.39
N ALA A 609 27.33 -6.63 31.86
CA ALA A 609 27.65 -6.10 33.19
C ALA A 609 28.92 -5.21 33.17
N ASP A 610 29.03 -4.34 34.17
CA ASP A 610 30.28 -3.68 34.55
C ASP A 610 31.19 -4.69 35.28
N ILE A 611 32.50 -4.43 35.31
CA ILE A 611 33.51 -5.09 36.17
C ILE A 611 34.68 -4.12 36.45
N THR A 612 34.44 -2.81 36.33
CA THR A 612 35.49 -1.79 36.31
C THR A 612 36.18 -1.66 37.67
N ASN A 613 37.49 -1.89 37.69
CA ASN A 613 38.32 -1.97 38.92
C ASN A 613 37.95 -3.13 39.86
N ASN A 614 37.29 -4.18 39.35
CA ASN A 614 36.92 -5.34 40.16
C ASN A 614 38.16 -6.20 40.52
N ASP A 615 38.70 -6.00 41.72
CA ASP A 615 39.84 -6.75 42.26
C ASP A 615 39.63 -8.29 42.23
N ALA A 616 38.37 -8.76 42.31
CA ALA A 616 38.04 -10.19 42.28
C ALA A 616 38.12 -10.80 40.88
N ALA A 617 37.96 -10.02 39.82
CA ALA A 617 38.20 -10.46 38.44
C ALA A 617 39.70 -10.68 38.15
N GLY A 618 40.58 -10.00 38.90
CA GLY A 618 42.05 -10.19 38.82
C GLY A 618 42.68 -9.70 37.51
N LEU A 619 41.95 -8.93 36.72
CA LEU A 619 42.35 -8.46 35.39
C LEU A 619 42.58 -6.94 35.40
N PRO A 620 43.82 -6.46 35.28
CA PRO A 620 44.05 -5.05 35.03
C PRO A 620 43.50 -4.66 33.65
N ASP A 621 43.04 -3.41 33.54
CA ASP A 621 42.64 -2.74 32.30
C ASP A 621 41.32 -3.24 31.63
N GLN A 622 40.53 -4.08 32.29
CA GLN A 622 39.15 -4.45 31.88
C GLN A 622 38.08 -3.55 32.52
N GLY A 623 36.91 -3.46 31.88
CA GLY A 623 35.79 -2.63 32.33
C GLY A 623 34.40 -3.27 32.25
N GLY A 624 34.16 -4.22 31.35
CA GLY A 624 32.84 -4.84 31.19
C GLY A 624 32.92 -6.30 30.79
N ILE A 625 31.82 -7.03 30.97
CA ILE A 625 31.67 -8.44 30.60
C ILE A 625 30.29 -8.68 29.99
N LEU A 626 30.25 -9.40 28.87
CA LEU A 626 29.05 -9.90 28.21
C LEU A 626 28.88 -11.38 28.56
N HIS A 627 27.90 -11.69 29.40
CA HIS A 627 27.53 -13.06 29.74
C HIS A 627 26.52 -13.61 28.73
N VAL A 628 26.59 -14.92 28.51
CA VAL A 628 25.51 -15.70 27.89
C VAL A 628 25.25 -16.90 28.81
N LEU A 629 23.99 -17.05 29.21
CA LEU A 629 23.56 -17.95 30.29
C LEU A 629 22.29 -18.66 29.86
N ASN A 630 22.14 -19.96 30.14
CA ASN A 630 20.86 -20.62 29.93
C ASN A 630 19.82 -20.20 30.99
N ASN A 631 18.58 -20.68 30.85
CA ASN A 631 17.48 -20.49 31.80
C ASN A 631 17.76 -20.86 33.28
N TYR A 632 18.83 -21.60 33.58
CA TYR A 632 19.29 -21.89 34.95
C TYR A 632 20.47 -21.00 35.42
N ALA A 633 20.70 -19.86 34.73
CA ALA A 633 21.86 -18.98 34.90
C ALA A 633 23.21 -19.70 34.78
N GLN A 634 23.30 -20.75 33.96
CA GLN A 634 24.54 -21.50 33.77
C GLN A 634 25.25 -21.04 32.48
N PRO A 635 26.51 -20.58 32.55
CA PRO A 635 27.34 -20.25 31.39
C PRO A 635 27.88 -21.53 30.73
N ILE A 636 26.97 -22.28 30.09
CA ILE A 636 27.26 -23.57 29.43
C ILE A 636 27.23 -23.52 27.90
N VAL A 637 26.77 -22.41 27.33
CA VAL A 637 26.67 -22.20 25.87
C VAL A 637 28.08 -22.23 25.25
N PRO A 638 28.32 -23.07 24.23
CA PRO A 638 29.62 -23.20 23.58
C PRO A 638 30.26 -21.85 23.21
N GLY A 639 31.55 -21.70 23.48
CA GLY A 639 32.32 -20.47 23.22
C GLY A 639 32.06 -19.30 24.18
N TRP A 640 31.02 -19.32 25.00
CA TRP A 640 30.78 -18.36 26.08
C TRP A 640 31.25 -18.85 27.46
N THR A 641 31.56 -20.15 27.58
CA THR A 641 31.94 -20.80 28.85
C THR A 641 33.33 -20.44 29.41
N ASP A 642 34.14 -19.68 28.68
CA ASP A 642 35.56 -19.45 28.99
C ASP A 642 35.76 -18.61 30.26
N GLN A 643 36.43 -19.18 31.26
CA GLN A 643 36.80 -18.48 32.49
C GLN A 643 38.17 -17.81 32.33
N VAL A 644 38.25 -16.49 32.56
CA VAL A 644 39.44 -15.70 32.18
C VAL A 644 40.63 -15.85 33.15
N ALA A 645 40.38 -16.23 34.41
CA ALA A 645 41.44 -16.48 35.38
C ALA A 645 41.17 -17.71 36.26
N THR A 646 41.99 -18.76 36.12
CA THR A 646 41.91 -20.00 36.95
C THR A 646 42.33 -19.81 38.43
N THR A 647 42.43 -18.57 38.89
CA THR A 647 42.93 -18.18 40.22
C THR A 647 41.95 -17.34 41.04
N THR A 648 40.79 -16.99 40.48
CA THR A 648 39.73 -16.26 41.19
C THR A 648 38.82 -17.23 41.93
N GLU A 649 38.20 -16.79 43.04
CA GLU A 649 37.13 -17.55 43.71
C GLU A 649 35.75 -17.29 43.05
N ALA A 650 35.64 -16.23 42.24
CA ALA A 650 34.46 -15.86 41.45
C ALA A 650 34.50 -16.46 40.03
N ASP A 651 33.32 -16.80 39.49
CA ASP A 651 33.14 -17.53 38.23
C ASP A 651 32.82 -16.60 37.04
N PHE A 652 33.76 -15.71 36.72
CA PHE A 652 33.62 -14.82 35.57
C PHE A 652 33.79 -15.57 34.24
N ARG A 653 32.69 -15.74 33.49
CA ARG A 653 32.65 -16.35 32.16
C ARG A 653 31.82 -15.50 31.20
N GLY A 654 32.34 -15.29 30.00
CA GLY A 654 31.75 -14.39 29.00
C GLY A 654 32.83 -13.70 28.18
N LYS A 655 32.45 -12.70 27.38
CA LYS A 655 33.40 -11.87 26.61
C LYS A 655 33.72 -10.60 27.37
N PHE A 656 35.01 -10.29 27.50
CA PHE A 656 35.48 -9.15 28.28
C PHE A 656 35.80 -7.96 27.39
N GLU A 657 35.43 -6.77 27.86
CA GLU A 657 35.66 -5.50 27.19
C GLU A 657 36.43 -4.52 28.09
N PRO A 658 37.34 -3.70 27.52
CA PRO A 658 38.19 -2.73 28.24
C PRO A 658 37.42 -1.50 28.75
N GLN A 659 36.10 -1.50 28.57
CA GLN A 659 35.13 -0.46 28.90
C GLN A 659 33.89 -1.16 29.47
N SER A 660 33.16 -0.51 30.38
CA SER A 660 31.89 -1.04 30.90
C SER A 660 30.89 -1.30 29.76
N LEU A 661 29.89 -2.16 29.97
CA LEU A 661 28.83 -2.43 28.99
C LEU A 661 27.50 -1.83 29.46
N TRP A 662 27.13 -0.69 28.88
CA TRP A 662 25.92 0.08 29.25
C TRP A 662 24.88 0.16 28.12
N SER A 663 25.25 -0.15 26.87
CA SER A 663 24.30 -0.35 25.77
C SER A 663 23.67 -1.75 25.87
N SER A 664 22.35 -1.86 25.69
CA SER A 664 21.67 -3.17 25.66
C SER A 664 22.05 -3.96 24.39
N PRO A 665 22.41 -5.26 24.49
CA PRO A 665 22.68 -6.09 23.32
C PRO A 665 21.45 -6.17 22.41
N GLN A 666 21.67 -6.22 21.10
CA GLN A 666 20.65 -6.63 20.13
C GLN A 666 20.96 -8.06 19.69
N ILE A 667 19.93 -8.90 19.60
CA ILE A 667 20.05 -10.27 19.11
C ILE A 667 19.21 -10.38 17.85
N VAL A 668 19.83 -10.80 16.75
CA VAL A 668 19.22 -10.79 15.43
C VAL A 668 20.05 -11.64 14.47
N ASP A 669 19.38 -12.46 13.70
CA ASP A 669 19.96 -13.16 12.55
C ASP A 669 20.23 -12.11 11.44
N LEU A 670 21.50 -11.73 11.26
CA LEU A 670 21.91 -10.66 10.33
C LEU A 670 22.13 -11.17 8.90
N ASP A 671 22.64 -12.38 8.74
CA ASP A 671 22.94 -12.98 7.44
C ASP A 671 21.96 -14.06 6.98
N ARG A 672 20.98 -14.41 7.82
CA ARG A 672 19.90 -15.37 7.57
C ARG A 672 20.34 -16.83 7.54
N ASP A 673 21.44 -17.17 8.22
CA ASP A 673 21.88 -18.57 8.38
C ASP A 673 20.98 -19.39 9.35
N GLY A 674 19.99 -18.74 9.96
CA GLY A 674 19.08 -19.31 10.95
C GLY A 674 19.62 -19.29 12.39
N ARG A 675 20.76 -18.64 12.64
CA ARG A 675 21.38 -18.48 13.96
C ARG A 675 21.61 -16.99 14.24
N PRO A 676 21.15 -16.47 15.37
CA PRO A 676 21.24 -15.03 15.60
C PRO A 676 22.65 -14.55 16.02
N GLU A 677 23.08 -13.42 15.47
CA GLU A 677 24.18 -12.62 15.99
C GLU A 677 23.80 -11.82 17.24
N ILE A 678 24.84 -11.46 18.00
CA ILE A 678 24.76 -10.54 19.14
C ILE A 678 25.54 -9.27 18.82
N VAL A 679 24.84 -8.15 18.66
CA VAL A 679 25.41 -6.81 18.42
C VAL A 679 25.50 -6.05 19.74
N GLN A 680 26.72 -5.64 20.13
CA GLN A 680 27.01 -5.03 21.43
C GLN A 680 27.85 -3.74 21.28
N GLY A 681 27.30 -2.63 21.76
CA GLY A 681 28.01 -1.36 21.94
C GLY A 681 28.83 -1.31 23.25
N THR A 682 29.30 -0.12 23.62
CA THR A 682 30.24 0.09 24.74
C THR A 682 29.75 1.13 25.75
N GLY A 683 30.38 1.20 26.92
CA GLY A 683 30.02 2.11 27.99
C GLY A 683 30.82 3.41 28.03
N ASN A 684 30.58 4.19 29.10
CA ASN A 684 31.11 5.54 29.28
C ASN A 684 31.99 5.68 30.54
N PHE A 685 32.42 4.60 31.19
CA PHE A 685 33.19 4.71 32.44
C PHE A 685 34.57 5.34 32.21
N PHE A 686 35.44 4.68 31.44
CA PHE A 686 36.77 5.18 31.14
C PHE A 686 36.69 6.29 30.09
N GLN A 687 37.20 7.48 30.45
CA GLN A 687 37.20 8.71 29.64
C GLN A 687 38.50 8.84 28.80
N ASP A 688 38.96 7.74 28.22
CA ASP A 688 40.11 7.66 27.32
C ASP A 688 39.73 6.91 26.02
N ASP A 689 40.71 6.54 25.21
CA ASP A 689 40.51 5.97 23.87
C ASP A 689 40.02 4.49 23.88
N ARG A 690 39.70 3.92 25.05
CA ARG A 690 39.21 2.53 25.19
C ARG A 690 37.72 2.38 24.92
N GLY A 691 37.35 1.33 24.18
CA GLY A 691 35.97 0.97 23.91
C GLY A 691 35.26 1.94 22.95
N GLN A 692 35.94 2.42 21.92
CA GLN A 692 35.35 3.23 20.85
C GLN A 692 35.06 2.32 19.64
N TYR A 693 34.07 1.44 19.80
CA TYR A 693 33.63 0.50 18.75
C TYR A 693 32.25 -0.10 19.06
N VAL A 694 31.67 -0.77 18.07
CA VAL A 694 30.65 -1.83 18.24
C VAL A 694 31.27 -3.18 17.88
N LYS A 695 30.80 -4.26 18.50
CA LYS A 695 31.17 -5.64 18.14
C LYS A 695 29.95 -6.47 17.80
N VAL A 696 30.14 -7.38 16.86
CA VAL A 696 29.17 -8.40 16.48
C VAL A 696 29.77 -9.78 16.72
N TRP A 697 29.06 -10.60 17.49
CA TRP A 697 29.44 -11.97 17.82
C TRP A 697 28.46 -12.94 17.17
N ASN A 698 28.97 -14.04 16.63
CA ASN A 698 28.13 -15.17 16.25
C ASN A 698 27.59 -15.84 17.52
N ALA A 699 26.50 -16.61 17.41
CA ALA A 699 25.92 -17.33 18.54
C ALA A 699 26.90 -18.28 19.26
N ASP A 700 27.87 -18.87 18.53
CA ASP A 700 28.96 -19.70 19.10
C ASP A 700 30.05 -18.91 19.85
N GLY A 701 29.89 -17.59 19.99
CA GLY A 701 30.83 -16.71 20.67
C GLY A 701 32.12 -16.45 19.89
N SER A 702 32.21 -16.82 18.61
CA SER A 702 33.25 -16.28 17.73
C SER A 702 32.93 -14.82 17.38
N LEU A 703 33.98 -14.00 17.21
CA LEU A 703 33.80 -12.60 16.81
C LEU A 703 33.57 -12.55 15.30
N ARG A 704 32.41 -12.05 14.87
CA ARG A 704 32.04 -11.83 13.47
C ARG A 704 32.83 -10.66 12.90
N PHE A 705 32.65 -9.48 13.51
CA PHE A 705 33.46 -8.29 13.24
C PHE A 705 33.45 -7.28 14.40
N GLN A 706 34.33 -6.30 14.30
CA GLN A 706 34.38 -5.10 15.13
C GLN A 706 34.44 -3.89 14.21
N PHE A 707 33.63 -2.87 14.48
CA PHE A 707 33.66 -1.59 13.79
C PHE A 707 34.11 -0.48 14.75
N ASP A 708 35.26 0.14 14.47
CA ASP A 708 35.84 1.21 15.28
C ASP A 708 35.13 2.55 15.02
N THR A 709 34.78 3.28 16.08
CA THR A 709 34.02 4.53 16.04
C THR A 709 34.82 5.73 16.53
N ASP A 710 34.35 6.95 16.26
CA ASP A 710 34.95 8.20 16.75
C ASP A 710 34.68 8.51 18.24
N GLY A 711 33.82 7.71 18.86
CA GLY A 711 33.37 7.87 20.24
C GLY A 711 32.64 6.64 20.74
N ARG A 712 32.56 6.50 22.06
CA ARG A 712 31.93 5.35 22.75
C ARG A 712 30.45 5.21 22.37
N VAL A 713 29.99 3.97 22.21
CA VAL A 713 28.68 3.59 21.67
C VAL A 713 27.73 3.29 22.83
N LEU A 714 27.37 4.35 23.57
CA LEU A 714 26.53 4.21 24.77
C LEU A 714 25.05 3.92 24.44
N ALA A 715 24.57 4.45 23.32
CA ALA A 715 23.27 4.09 22.77
C ALA A 715 23.28 2.61 22.36
N SER A 716 22.22 1.86 22.72
CA SER A 716 21.98 0.55 22.13
C SER A 716 21.89 0.69 20.60
N PRO A 717 22.66 -0.10 19.82
CA PRO A 717 22.54 -0.12 18.37
C PRO A 717 21.10 -0.38 17.93
N LEU A 718 20.74 0.19 16.78
CA LEU A 718 19.48 -0.06 16.09
C LEU A 718 19.77 -1.03 14.94
N ILE A 719 18.86 -1.99 14.71
CA ILE A 719 18.99 -2.97 13.63
C ILE A 719 17.75 -2.86 12.76
N ALA A 720 17.85 -2.44 11.50
CA ALA A 720 16.67 -2.20 10.66
C ALA A 720 17.00 -2.42 9.18
N ASP A 721 16.05 -2.99 8.44
CA ASP A 721 16.00 -2.99 6.96
C ASP A 721 15.66 -1.57 6.52
N LEU A 722 16.69 -0.74 6.24
CA LEU A 722 16.52 0.70 6.00
C LEU A 722 16.11 1.04 4.57
N ASP A 723 16.50 0.21 3.59
CA ASP A 723 16.30 0.44 2.15
C ASP A 723 15.32 -0.54 1.49
N GLY A 724 14.67 -1.40 2.29
CA GLY A 724 13.68 -2.35 1.82
C GLY A 724 14.24 -3.55 1.04
N ASP A 725 15.57 -3.73 0.95
CA ASP A 725 16.19 -4.93 0.36
C ASP A 725 15.94 -6.19 1.21
N ARG A 726 15.44 -5.99 2.44
CA ARG A 726 15.06 -6.94 3.50
C ARG A 726 16.22 -7.39 4.37
N THR A 727 17.47 -7.11 4.00
CA THR A 727 18.65 -7.34 4.85
C THR A 727 18.67 -6.28 5.94
N PRO A 728 19.02 -6.60 7.19
CA PRO A 728 19.07 -5.59 8.25
C PRO A 728 20.42 -4.86 8.33
N GLU A 729 20.39 -3.54 8.33
CA GLU A 729 21.50 -2.65 8.64
C GLU A 729 21.69 -2.48 10.14
N ILE A 730 22.90 -2.12 10.55
CA ILE A 730 23.27 -1.77 11.92
C ILE A 730 23.54 -0.27 12.00
N VAL A 731 22.69 0.44 12.74
CA VAL A 731 22.83 1.89 13.01
C VAL A 731 23.48 2.10 14.38
N VAL A 732 24.61 2.80 14.38
CA VAL A 732 25.51 2.98 15.53
C VAL A 732 25.66 4.46 15.86
N ALA A 733 25.17 4.88 17.02
CA ALA A 733 25.24 6.27 17.48
C ALA A 733 26.25 6.47 18.62
N THR A 734 27.06 7.54 18.54
CA THR A 734 28.19 7.77 19.46
C THR A 734 28.02 8.97 20.40
N LEU A 735 28.74 8.92 21.53
CA LEU A 735 28.90 10.07 22.43
C LEU A 735 29.68 11.26 21.81
N ALA A 736 30.16 11.16 20.56
CA ALA A 736 30.73 12.28 19.80
C ALA A 736 29.70 12.98 18.88
N GLY A 737 28.46 12.48 18.81
CA GLY A 737 27.41 13.05 17.96
C GLY A 737 27.46 12.57 16.51
N ARG A 738 28.01 11.37 16.30
CA ARG A 738 28.12 10.73 14.99
C ARG A 738 27.21 9.50 14.95
N VAL A 739 26.63 9.26 13.78
CA VAL A 739 25.81 8.09 13.46
C VAL A 739 26.46 7.39 12.27
N TYR A 740 26.66 6.08 12.39
CA TYR A 740 27.13 5.24 11.31
C TYR A 740 26.03 4.26 10.91
N GLY A 741 25.89 3.99 9.62
CA GLY A 741 25.13 2.86 9.10
C GLY A 741 26.10 1.82 8.58
N LEU A 742 25.90 0.56 8.97
CA LEU A 742 26.70 -0.58 8.55
C LEU A 742 25.79 -1.63 7.93
N SER A 743 26.25 -2.35 6.91
CA SER A 743 25.58 -3.57 6.44
C SER A 743 25.67 -4.71 7.48
N ALA A 744 24.90 -5.78 7.28
CA ALA A 744 25.00 -7.04 8.02
C ALA A 744 26.44 -7.65 8.05
N SER A 745 27.30 -7.33 7.06
CA SER A 745 28.70 -7.76 7.00
C SER A 745 29.68 -6.78 7.67
N GLY A 746 29.20 -5.65 8.18
CA GLY A 746 30.01 -4.62 8.82
C GLY A 746 30.68 -3.64 7.85
N GLU A 747 30.27 -3.59 6.59
CA GLU A 747 30.71 -2.53 5.66
C GLU A 747 29.98 -1.22 5.97
N MET A 748 30.71 -0.11 6.06
CA MET A 748 30.15 1.20 6.37
C MET A 748 29.42 1.78 5.16
N LEU A 749 28.10 1.91 5.27
CA LEU A 749 27.22 2.53 4.29
C LEU A 749 27.32 4.06 4.38
N PHE A 750 27.15 4.61 5.58
CA PHE A 750 27.25 6.05 5.84
C PHE A 750 27.94 6.39 7.17
N ASP A 751 28.45 7.61 7.26
CA ASP A 751 28.97 8.26 8.47
C ASP A 751 28.46 9.71 8.47
N THR A 752 27.57 10.02 9.41
CA THR A 752 26.95 11.33 9.58
C THR A 752 27.26 11.94 10.94
N GLN A 753 27.93 13.09 10.93
CA GLN A 753 27.95 14.00 12.06
C GLN A 753 26.62 14.78 12.09
N VAL A 754 25.86 14.65 13.18
CA VAL A 754 24.58 15.36 13.33
C VAL A 754 24.79 16.86 13.54
N ASP A 755 24.03 17.69 12.84
CA ASP A 755 24.06 19.16 12.98
C ASP A 755 22.85 19.64 13.79
N LEU A 756 23.11 20.18 14.98
CA LEU A 756 22.08 20.74 15.87
C LEU A 756 21.75 22.20 15.56
N TYR A 757 20.58 22.64 16.05
CA TYR A 757 20.16 24.03 16.02
C TYR A 757 20.95 24.89 17.03
N THR A 758 21.62 25.95 16.56
CA THR A 758 22.66 26.70 17.31
C THR A 758 22.28 28.15 17.67
N ASN A 759 21.00 28.49 17.79
CA ASN A 759 20.54 29.88 17.89
C ASN A 759 20.86 30.56 19.24
N GLY A 760 22.12 30.96 19.42
CA GLY A 760 22.67 31.56 20.64
C GLY A 760 23.34 30.57 21.60
N PHE A 761 23.19 29.26 21.37
CA PHE A 761 23.93 28.22 22.08
C PHE A 761 25.21 27.88 21.32
N ASP A 762 26.34 27.95 22.02
CA ASP A 762 27.64 27.60 21.44
C ASP A 762 27.83 26.08 21.43
N ALA A 763 27.52 25.45 20.29
CA ALA A 763 27.70 24.02 20.07
C ALA A 763 29.15 23.55 20.23
N ALA A 764 30.14 24.45 20.26
CA ALA A 764 31.53 24.10 20.59
C ALA A 764 31.81 24.01 22.10
N SER A 765 30.83 24.33 22.96
CA SER A 765 30.98 24.39 24.43
C SER A 765 30.38 23.19 25.17
N THR A 766 29.45 22.48 24.54
CA THR A 766 28.89 21.21 24.99
C THR A 766 29.13 20.19 23.88
N GLY A 767 29.73 19.03 24.20
CA GLY A 767 29.75 17.92 23.24
C GLY A 767 28.33 17.55 22.80
N LEU A 768 28.21 16.80 21.71
CA LEU A 768 26.92 16.39 21.13
C LEU A 768 26.60 14.90 21.43
N PRO A 769 26.63 14.41 22.68
CA PRO A 769 26.55 12.97 22.93
C PRO A 769 25.18 12.41 22.55
N ILE A 770 25.16 11.42 21.66
CA ILE A 770 24.00 10.55 21.47
C ILE A 770 24.16 9.38 22.46
N ALA A 771 23.38 9.44 23.54
CA ALA A 771 23.44 8.50 24.66
C ALA A 771 22.26 7.51 24.67
N ARG A 772 21.36 7.60 23.68
CA ARG A 772 20.06 6.92 23.62
C ARG A 772 19.85 6.31 22.25
N ARG A 773 19.19 5.15 22.22
CA ARG A 773 18.94 4.38 21.00
C ARG A 773 18.15 5.20 19.96
N PRO A 774 18.61 5.29 18.70
CA PRO A 774 17.80 5.73 17.56
C PRO A 774 16.66 4.74 17.26
N ILE A 775 15.64 5.18 16.52
CA ILE A 775 14.61 4.30 15.94
C ILE A 775 14.58 4.44 14.42
N ALA A 776 14.14 3.40 13.71
CA ALA A 776 13.88 3.45 12.28
C ALA A 776 12.37 3.57 12.04
N VAL A 777 11.96 4.61 11.32
CA VAL A 777 10.56 4.93 11.07
C VAL A 777 10.42 5.61 9.73
N ASP A 778 9.49 5.13 8.93
CA ASP A 778 9.03 5.75 7.69
C ASP A 778 8.34 7.07 8.02
N ILE A 779 9.06 8.18 7.84
CA ILE A 779 8.60 9.53 8.11
C ILE A 779 8.03 10.17 6.85
N ASP A 780 8.41 9.77 5.64
CA ASP A 780 7.89 10.39 4.41
C ASP A 780 6.97 9.52 3.53
N ASN A 781 6.92 8.20 3.74
CA ASN A 781 6.02 7.21 3.14
C ASN A 781 5.90 7.35 1.61
N SER A 782 7.00 7.73 0.96
CA SER A 782 7.02 8.05 -0.47
C SER A 782 7.88 7.09 -1.31
N ASP A 783 8.89 6.46 -0.71
CA ASP A 783 9.71 5.38 -1.28
C ASP A 783 9.54 4.04 -0.54
N GLY A 784 9.26 4.08 0.76
CA GLY A 784 9.08 2.92 1.63
C GLY A 784 10.35 2.48 2.36
N ASP A 785 11.40 3.29 2.29
CA ASP A 785 12.61 3.22 3.12
C ASP A 785 12.30 3.67 4.56
N LEU A 786 13.29 3.66 5.46
CA LEU A 786 13.12 4.08 6.85
C LEU A 786 14.09 5.18 7.28
N GLU A 787 13.55 6.28 7.78
CA GLU A 787 14.33 7.35 8.41
C GLU A 787 14.83 6.95 9.80
N ILE A 788 16.04 7.40 10.12
CA ILE A 788 16.64 7.25 11.44
C ILE A 788 16.29 8.47 12.29
N LEU A 789 15.42 8.25 13.27
CA LEU A 789 14.98 9.24 14.24
C LEU A 789 15.77 9.14 15.55
N LEU A 790 16.35 10.25 16.01
CA LEU A 790 17.12 10.31 17.25
C LEU A 790 16.90 11.63 18.02
N SER A 791 17.21 11.63 19.32
CA SER A 791 17.08 12.82 20.19
C SER A 791 18.40 13.20 20.85
N ILE A 792 18.75 14.49 20.82
CA ILE A 792 19.92 15.07 21.51
C ILE A 792 19.48 16.29 22.30
N GLY A 793 19.43 16.16 23.63
CA GLY A 793 18.58 17.06 24.41
C GLY A 793 17.13 16.93 23.93
N ALA A 794 16.36 18.01 23.94
CA ALA A 794 15.03 18.02 23.34
C ALA A 794 15.04 18.14 21.80
N GLN A 795 16.19 18.16 21.12
CA GLN A 795 16.23 18.28 19.66
C GLN A 795 16.02 16.92 19.01
N THR A 796 14.95 16.78 18.23
CA THR A 796 14.77 15.65 17.31
C THR A 796 15.63 15.87 16.06
N VAL A 797 16.35 14.83 15.64
CA VAL A 797 17.11 14.78 14.38
C VAL A 797 16.58 13.62 13.56
N VAL A 798 16.42 13.86 12.26
CA VAL A 798 15.95 12.86 11.28
C VAL A 798 17.02 12.73 10.20
N LEU A 799 17.46 11.50 9.94
CA LEU A 799 18.30 11.14 8.79
C LEU A 799 17.50 10.24 7.85
N ASP A 800 17.69 10.32 6.53
CA ASP A 800 17.19 9.31 5.58
C ASP A 800 17.98 7.99 5.66
N SER A 801 17.58 6.98 4.88
CA SER A 801 18.23 5.66 4.78
C SER A 801 19.72 5.76 4.37
N ASP A 802 20.06 6.72 3.51
CA ASP A 802 21.43 7.13 3.12
C ASP A 802 22.21 7.87 4.25
N GLY A 803 21.56 8.12 5.40
CA GLY A 803 22.13 8.81 6.57
C GLY A 803 22.19 10.34 6.45
N THR A 804 21.60 10.96 5.43
CA THR A 804 21.58 12.41 5.24
C THR A 804 20.54 13.06 6.15
N GLN A 805 20.96 14.07 6.93
CA GLN A 805 20.03 14.80 7.80
C GLN A 805 19.05 15.68 7.01
N ILE A 806 17.78 15.28 6.96
CA ILE A 806 16.72 15.95 6.20
C ILE A 806 16.06 17.13 6.94
N ASN A 807 16.11 17.18 8.28
CA ASN A 807 15.39 18.19 9.07
C ASN A 807 16.13 19.56 9.21
N SER A 808 15.35 20.64 9.40
CA SER A 808 15.82 22.03 9.24
C SER A 808 16.84 22.50 10.30
N ARG A 809 18.04 22.88 9.83
CA ARG A 809 19.15 23.38 10.67
C ARG A 809 19.02 24.84 11.14
N THR A 810 17.93 25.56 10.79
CA THR A 810 17.88 27.04 10.98
C THR A 810 16.58 27.61 11.56
N GLN A 811 15.50 26.83 11.70
CA GLN A 811 14.23 27.30 12.27
C GLN A 811 14.11 27.00 13.77
N VAL A 812 13.48 27.91 14.52
CA VAL A 812 13.39 27.86 16.00
C VAL A 812 12.34 26.87 16.50
N GLU A 813 11.38 26.50 15.66
CA GLU A 813 9.98 26.34 16.08
C GLU A 813 9.68 25.17 17.03
N TYR A 814 10.64 24.28 17.30
CA TYR A 814 10.38 23.00 17.95
C TYR A 814 11.08 22.76 19.31
N PHE A 815 12.29 23.26 19.59
CA PHE A 815 13.11 22.63 20.65
C PHE A 815 13.70 23.56 21.72
N PHE A 816 13.17 23.47 22.94
CA PHE A 816 13.76 24.09 24.15
C PHE A 816 13.53 23.25 25.41
N ASN A 817 14.46 22.34 25.72
CA ASN A 817 15.07 22.09 27.06
C ASN A 817 16.07 20.91 26.98
N THR A 818 16.76 20.61 28.09
CA THR A 818 17.62 19.43 28.19
C THR A 818 16.80 18.17 28.47
N TYR A 819 16.93 17.17 27.60
CA TYR A 819 16.34 15.83 27.73
C TYR A 819 17.43 14.75 27.59
N ALA A 820 17.11 13.53 28.01
CA ALA A 820 18.02 12.39 28.07
C ALA A 820 17.25 11.06 27.99
N GLY A 821 16.39 10.90 26.99
CA GLY A 821 15.71 9.63 26.63
C GLY A 821 15.62 9.48 25.11
N ALA A 822 15.03 8.39 24.64
CA ALA A 822 14.79 8.16 23.22
C ALA A 822 13.38 8.62 22.80
N PRO A 823 13.15 9.03 21.53
CA PRO A 823 11.83 9.39 21.04
C PRO A 823 10.99 8.13 20.78
N ALA A 824 9.67 8.22 20.86
CA ALA A 824 8.75 7.19 20.37
C ALA A 824 7.93 7.78 19.20
N ALA A 825 7.41 6.96 18.28
CA ALA A 825 6.68 7.44 17.11
C ALA A 825 5.61 6.47 16.57
N ARG A 826 4.34 6.89 16.53
CA ARG A 826 3.19 6.09 16.10
C ARG A 826 2.02 7.00 15.76
N ASP A 827 1.00 6.54 15.03
CA ASP A 827 -0.28 7.23 15.00
C ASP A 827 -0.99 7.04 16.35
N ILE A 828 -1.09 8.12 17.14
CA ILE A 828 -1.64 8.06 18.51
C ILE A 828 -3.12 8.49 18.56
N ASP A 829 -3.61 9.30 17.61
CA ASP A 829 -5.02 9.75 17.56
C ASP A 829 -5.89 9.12 16.46
N ASN A 830 -5.34 8.15 15.73
CA ASN A 830 -5.92 7.36 14.65
C ASN A 830 -6.35 8.20 13.45
N ASP A 831 -5.52 9.16 13.04
CA ASP A 831 -5.76 9.99 11.86
C ASP A 831 -4.99 9.55 10.61
N ASN A 832 -4.21 8.47 10.71
CA ASN A 832 -3.27 7.95 9.72
C ASN A 832 -2.15 8.96 9.42
N LEU A 833 -1.64 9.63 10.45
CA LEU A 833 -0.37 10.36 10.44
C LEU A 833 0.51 9.88 11.59
N LEU A 834 1.80 9.68 11.30
CA LEU A 834 2.80 9.37 12.32
C LEU A 834 2.97 10.53 13.32
N ASP A 835 2.78 10.29 14.61
CA ASP A 835 3.30 11.18 15.65
C ASP A 835 4.72 10.82 16.05
N ILE A 836 5.40 11.79 16.65
CA ILE A 836 6.63 11.63 17.40
C ILE A 836 6.39 12.18 18.80
N VAL A 837 6.67 11.39 19.84
CA VAL A 837 6.58 11.80 21.24
C VAL A 837 7.97 11.85 21.87
N SER A 838 8.18 12.89 22.67
CA SER A 838 9.40 13.09 23.45
C SER A 838 9.05 13.67 24.81
N SER A 839 9.86 13.40 25.83
CA SER A 839 9.70 14.01 27.15
C SER A 839 10.91 14.89 27.51
N GLY A 840 10.95 15.44 28.71
CA GLY A 840 11.99 16.36 29.14
C GLY A 840 11.61 17.12 30.41
N THR A 841 12.17 18.31 30.57
CA THR A 841 11.94 19.14 31.75
C THR A 841 11.48 20.54 31.40
N THR A 842 10.95 21.27 32.38
CA THR A 842 10.85 22.74 32.33
C THR A 842 12.24 23.39 32.28
N GLY A 843 12.31 24.68 31.92
CA GLY A 843 13.57 25.44 31.91
C GLY A 843 14.16 25.70 33.31
N SER A 844 13.39 25.45 34.36
CA SER A 844 13.83 25.39 35.76
C SER A 844 14.33 24.01 36.18
N ALA A 845 14.21 23.00 35.31
CA ALA A 845 14.57 21.59 35.53
C ALA A 845 13.92 20.96 36.79
N ASP A 846 12.72 21.43 37.16
CA ASP A 846 11.96 21.04 38.35
C ASP A 846 10.65 20.28 38.06
N GLN A 847 10.19 20.26 36.80
CA GLN A 847 9.00 19.53 36.39
C GLN A 847 9.25 18.75 35.10
N ALA A 848 8.54 17.63 34.91
CA ALA A 848 8.46 16.95 33.62
C ALA A 848 7.64 17.75 32.59
N VAL A 849 8.04 17.64 31.32
CA VAL A 849 7.28 18.10 30.16
C VAL A 849 7.25 16.98 29.13
N VAL A 850 6.13 16.82 28.43
CA VAL A 850 5.89 15.84 27.37
C VAL A 850 5.42 16.59 26.13
N TYR A 851 5.90 16.18 24.95
CA TYR A 851 5.62 16.80 23.67
C TYR A 851 5.13 15.73 22.67
N ARG A 852 3.98 15.96 22.02
CA ARG A 852 3.54 15.25 20.81
C ARG A 852 3.79 16.16 19.62
N TRP A 853 4.44 15.63 18.60
CA TRP A 853 4.67 16.24 17.31
C TRP A 853 3.94 15.39 16.26
N GLU A 854 3.18 15.98 15.35
CA GLU A 854 2.65 15.25 14.20
C GLU A 854 3.69 15.23 13.07
N ASN A 855 3.49 14.36 12.07
CA ASN A 855 4.51 14.03 11.07
C ASN A 855 5.02 15.28 10.33
N LEU A 856 6.34 15.46 10.30
CA LEU A 856 7.02 16.64 9.76
C LEU A 856 6.89 16.81 8.23
N THR A 857 6.34 15.82 7.53
CA THR A 857 6.24 15.69 6.07
C THR A 857 4.82 15.77 5.52
N ASP A 858 3.79 15.71 6.39
CA ASP A 858 2.36 15.83 6.04
C ASP A 858 1.82 14.73 5.08
N VAL A 859 2.45 13.54 5.07
CA VAL A 859 2.06 12.43 4.17
C VAL A 859 0.97 11.56 4.79
N ALA A 860 -0.26 11.73 4.30
CA ALA A 860 -1.41 10.90 4.64
C ALA A 860 -1.43 9.62 3.78
N ALA A 861 -0.98 8.51 4.36
CA ALA A 861 -0.95 7.18 3.75
C ALA A 861 -1.39 6.13 4.77
N PRO A 862 -1.99 4.99 4.34
CA PRO A 862 -2.65 4.05 5.24
C PRO A 862 -1.71 3.11 6.01
N GLU A 863 -0.41 3.10 5.72
CA GLU A 863 0.56 2.12 6.25
C GLU A 863 1.93 2.79 6.46
N PHE A 864 2.27 3.27 7.66
CA PHE A 864 3.64 3.69 7.98
C PHE A 864 4.47 2.47 8.38
N ARG A 865 5.63 2.26 7.77
CA ARG A 865 6.57 1.24 8.24
C ARG A 865 7.36 1.76 9.44
N THR A 866 7.58 0.91 10.44
CA THR A 866 8.59 1.13 11.48
C THR A 866 9.40 -0.15 11.60
N ALA A 867 10.72 -0.04 11.79
CA ALA A 867 11.56 -1.22 12.04
C ALA A 867 12.31 -1.10 13.35
N ALA A 868 12.41 -2.26 14.01
CA ALA A 868 13.06 -2.44 15.30
C ALA A 868 12.71 -1.35 16.30
N TYR A 869 11.46 -1.41 16.75
CA TYR A 869 11.01 -0.61 17.86
C TYR A 869 11.87 -0.82 19.12
N GLN A 870 11.87 0.22 19.94
CA GLN A 870 12.39 0.13 21.30
C GLN A 870 11.70 -1.00 22.06
N GLU A 871 12.36 -1.49 23.11
CA GLU A 871 12.08 -2.79 23.73
C GLU A 871 10.67 -2.98 24.32
N ILE A 872 9.79 -1.96 24.21
CA ILE A 872 8.40 -2.00 24.61
C ILE A 872 7.52 -1.00 23.82
N GLN A 873 6.31 -1.49 23.49
CA GLN A 873 5.06 -0.79 23.14
C GLN A 873 4.87 -0.43 21.64
N SER A 874 3.70 -0.63 21.02
CA SER A 874 2.43 -1.19 21.55
C SER A 874 1.85 -2.32 20.73
N LEU A 875 1.16 -3.23 21.43
CA LEU A 875 0.60 -4.43 20.83
C LEU A 875 -0.49 -4.13 19.79
N HIS A 876 -1.04 -2.92 19.61
CA HIS A 876 -2.22 -2.70 18.73
C HIS A 876 -2.11 -3.33 17.32
N ASP A 877 -0.99 -3.21 16.61
CA ASP A 877 -0.82 -3.81 15.27
C ASP A 877 -0.66 -5.34 15.33
N ILE A 878 0.11 -5.82 16.31
CA ILE A 878 0.33 -7.25 16.56
C ILE A 878 -1.00 -7.92 16.99
N GLN A 879 -1.73 -7.26 17.88
CA GLN A 879 -3.05 -7.62 18.37
C GLN A 879 -4.07 -7.51 17.24
N SER A 880 -3.97 -6.56 16.32
CA SER A 880 -4.81 -6.52 15.10
C SER A 880 -4.57 -7.72 14.19
N PHE A 881 -3.31 -8.14 14.03
CA PHE A 881 -2.95 -9.36 13.30
C PHE A 881 -3.44 -10.64 14.00
N VAL A 882 -3.43 -10.69 15.33
CA VAL A 882 -3.97 -11.79 16.15
C VAL A 882 -5.50 -11.80 16.17
N ASP A 883 -6.13 -10.65 16.38
CA ASP A 883 -7.59 -10.42 16.37
C ASP A 883 -8.18 -10.80 15.03
N ARG A 884 -7.49 -10.48 13.94
CA ARG A 884 -7.81 -10.96 12.61
C ARG A 884 -7.93 -12.48 12.56
N PHE A 885 -7.03 -13.25 13.17
CA PHE A 885 -7.19 -14.70 13.23
C PHE A 885 -8.35 -15.12 14.14
N TYR A 886 -8.56 -14.48 15.29
CA TYR A 886 -9.77 -14.71 16.10
C TYR A 886 -11.06 -14.46 15.31
N GLU A 887 -11.18 -13.32 14.63
CA GLU A 887 -12.37 -12.93 13.87
C GLU A 887 -12.59 -13.82 12.65
N LYS A 888 -11.57 -13.94 11.79
CA LYS A 888 -11.72 -14.59 10.48
C LYS A 888 -11.67 -16.12 10.58
N ILE A 889 -10.90 -16.68 11.52
CA ILE A 889 -10.80 -18.13 11.74
C ILE A 889 -11.79 -18.61 12.82
N LEU A 890 -11.82 -17.97 14.01
CA LEU A 890 -12.67 -18.44 15.12
C LEU A 890 -14.08 -17.84 15.13
N GLY A 891 -14.36 -16.79 14.35
CA GLY A 891 -15.68 -16.17 14.23
C GLY A 891 -16.09 -15.36 15.47
N ARG A 892 -15.12 -14.86 16.23
CA ARG A 892 -15.29 -14.08 17.46
C ARG A 892 -14.12 -13.11 17.63
N ASN A 893 -14.27 -12.06 18.43
CA ASN A 893 -13.14 -11.26 18.89
C ASN A 893 -12.19 -12.14 19.75
N ALA A 894 -10.94 -11.70 19.91
CA ALA A 894 -10.06 -12.28 20.91
C ALA A 894 -10.71 -12.25 22.29
N ASP A 895 -10.48 -13.30 23.07
CA ASP A 895 -10.57 -13.18 24.51
C ASP A 895 -9.25 -12.58 24.99
N PRO A 896 -9.24 -11.63 25.95
CA PRO A 896 -8.05 -10.83 26.26
C PRO A 896 -6.79 -11.68 26.54
N LEU A 897 -6.92 -12.69 27.41
CA LEU A 897 -5.92 -13.75 27.67
C LEU A 897 -5.26 -14.31 26.40
N GLY A 898 -6.08 -14.80 25.47
CA GLY A 898 -5.59 -15.45 24.25
C GLY A 898 -5.07 -14.47 23.21
N GLY A 899 -5.60 -13.25 23.18
CA GLY A 899 -5.07 -12.14 22.38
C GLY A 899 -3.64 -11.80 22.81
N ASN A 900 -3.50 -11.39 24.07
CA ASN A 900 -2.24 -10.97 24.68
C ASN A 900 -1.16 -12.04 24.50
N LEU A 901 -1.47 -13.33 24.77
CA LEU A 901 -0.50 -14.42 24.66
C LEU A 901 0.11 -14.57 23.25
N TRP A 902 -0.71 -14.53 22.19
CA TRP A 902 -0.19 -14.59 20.82
C TRP A 902 0.57 -13.32 20.44
N SER A 903 0.11 -12.18 20.94
CA SER A 903 0.75 -10.89 20.71
C SER A 903 2.11 -10.80 21.40
N ASP A 904 2.28 -11.36 22.60
CA ASP A 904 3.54 -11.43 23.32
C ASP A 904 4.55 -12.36 22.61
N TYR A 905 4.11 -13.49 22.06
CA TYR A 905 4.99 -14.36 21.25
C TYR A 905 5.49 -13.68 19.96
N LEU A 906 4.66 -12.88 19.32
CA LEU A 906 5.05 -12.07 18.15
C LEU A 906 5.95 -10.88 18.57
N HIS A 907 5.61 -10.19 19.67
CA HIS A 907 6.36 -9.05 20.20
C HIS A 907 7.77 -9.43 20.66
N THR A 908 7.93 -10.63 21.23
CA THR A 908 9.23 -11.19 21.63
C THR A 908 10.01 -11.81 20.46
N GLY A 909 9.43 -11.88 19.26
CA GLY A 909 10.06 -12.50 18.08
C GLY A 909 10.19 -14.02 18.15
N THR A 910 9.54 -14.68 19.12
CA THR A 910 9.64 -16.13 19.35
C THR A 910 8.69 -16.96 18.50
N ARG A 911 7.77 -16.31 17.79
CA ARG A 911 6.87 -16.90 16.80
C ARG A 911 6.80 -16.02 15.56
N SER A 912 6.74 -16.67 14.40
CA SER A 912 6.38 -16.03 13.14
C SER A 912 4.86 -15.91 12.99
N GLY A 913 4.41 -15.10 12.02
CA GLY A 913 2.99 -15.05 11.64
C GLY A 913 2.45 -16.41 11.20
N ALA A 914 3.29 -17.24 10.56
CA ALA A 914 2.99 -18.62 10.20
C ALA A 914 2.71 -19.50 11.42
N ASP A 915 3.47 -19.36 12.51
CA ASP A 915 3.25 -20.17 13.72
C ASP A 915 1.95 -19.83 14.43
N VAL A 916 1.61 -18.53 14.47
CA VAL A 916 0.31 -18.05 14.98
C VAL A 916 -0.82 -18.63 14.13
N ALA A 917 -0.74 -18.49 12.81
CA ALA A 917 -1.68 -19.08 11.85
C ALA A 917 -1.90 -20.60 12.06
N ARG A 918 -0.81 -21.37 12.20
CA ARG A 918 -0.84 -22.82 12.51
C ARG A 918 -1.54 -23.08 13.86
N GLY A 919 -1.25 -22.27 14.87
CA GLY A 919 -1.89 -22.32 16.19
C GLY A 919 -3.42 -22.20 16.14
N PHE A 920 -3.94 -21.24 15.38
CA PHE A 920 -5.39 -21.05 15.22
C PHE A 920 -6.06 -22.18 14.43
N ILE A 921 -5.49 -22.57 13.28
CA ILE A 921 -6.10 -23.57 12.39
C ILE A 921 -6.06 -24.98 12.99
N PHE A 922 -4.99 -25.35 13.70
CA PHE A 922 -4.90 -26.64 14.36
C PHE A 922 -5.53 -26.65 15.77
N SER A 923 -6.11 -25.53 16.21
CA SER A 923 -6.75 -25.43 17.52
C SER A 923 -7.95 -26.39 17.68
N PRO A 924 -8.17 -26.94 18.88
CA PRO A 924 -9.40 -27.65 19.22
C PRO A 924 -10.66 -26.78 19.15
N GLU A 925 -10.54 -25.45 19.06
CA GLU A 925 -11.66 -24.53 18.85
C GLU A 925 -12.10 -24.48 17.40
N PHE A 926 -11.17 -24.24 16.47
CA PHE A 926 -11.46 -24.26 15.04
C PHE A 926 -11.98 -25.63 14.58
N ALA A 927 -11.34 -26.71 15.02
CA ALA A 927 -11.79 -28.08 14.71
C ALA A 927 -13.23 -28.38 15.17
N ARG A 928 -13.73 -27.71 16.23
CA ARG A 928 -15.11 -27.86 16.72
C ARG A 928 -16.16 -27.16 15.86
N GLN A 929 -15.79 -26.22 14.99
CA GLN A 929 -16.73 -25.60 14.05
C GLN A 929 -17.27 -26.58 13.02
N GLY A 930 -16.50 -27.64 12.70
CA GLY A 930 -16.94 -28.70 11.78
C GLY A 930 -17.18 -28.21 10.34
N LEU A 931 -16.41 -27.20 9.91
CA LEU A 931 -16.48 -26.63 8.56
C LEU A 931 -16.30 -27.72 7.49
N ASP A 932 -17.07 -27.63 6.41
CA ASP A 932 -16.75 -28.35 5.17
C ASP A 932 -15.57 -27.68 4.45
N ASP A 933 -15.06 -28.34 3.40
CA ASP A 933 -13.82 -27.90 2.72
C ASP A 933 -14.00 -26.56 2.00
N ALA A 934 -15.21 -26.29 1.51
CA ALA A 934 -15.58 -25.01 0.91
C ALA A 934 -15.55 -23.85 1.94
N ALA A 935 -16.13 -24.07 3.13
CA ALA A 935 -16.06 -23.09 4.22
C ALA A 935 -14.63 -22.93 4.76
N TYR A 936 -13.86 -24.01 4.84
CA TYR A 936 -12.45 -23.98 5.24
C TYR A 936 -11.59 -23.11 4.33
N VAL A 937 -11.65 -23.31 3.01
CA VAL A 937 -10.93 -22.47 2.03
C VAL A 937 -11.39 -21.01 2.10
N THR A 938 -12.69 -20.76 2.30
CA THR A 938 -13.22 -19.39 2.43
C THR A 938 -12.63 -18.66 3.64
N VAL A 939 -12.48 -19.36 4.78
CA VAL A 939 -11.83 -18.83 5.98
C VAL A 939 -10.37 -18.48 5.71
N LEU A 940 -9.62 -19.33 5.01
CA LEU A 940 -8.21 -19.05 4.69
C LEU A 940 -8.06 -17.81 3.80
N TYR A 941 -8.84 -17.64 2.74
CA TYR A 941 -8.77 -16.41 1.93
C TYR A 941 -9.10 -15.15 2.75
N SER A 942 -10.11 -15.22 3.61
CA SER A 942 -10.49 -14.09 4.46
C SER A 942 -9.45 -13.77 5.54
N ALA A 943 -8.77 -14.78 6.09
CA ALA A 943 -7.81 -14.60 7.17
C ALA A 943 -6.40 -14.25 6.66
N PHE A 944 -5.96 -14.79 5.53
CA PHE A 944 -4.57 -14.65 5.06
C PHE A 944 -4.41 -13.57 3.98
N PHE A 945 -5.44 -13.22 3.20
CA PHE A 945 -5.34 -12.29 2.05
C PHE A 945 -6.34 -11.12 2.07
N ASP A 946 -7.11 -10.98 3.15
CA ASP A 946 -8.18 -9.99 3.36
C ASP A 946 -9.24 -9.86 2.25
N ARG A 947 -9.47 -10.95 1.51
CA ARG A 947 -10.39 -10.96 0.38
C ARG A 947 -11.29 -12.18 0.39
N ALA A 948 -12.42 -12.05 -0.28
CA ALA A 948 -13.20 -13.22 -0.67
C ALA A 948 -12.37 -14.09 -1.64
N PRO A 949 -12.50 -15.43 -1.59
CA PRO A 949 -11.83 -16.29 -2.55
C PRO A 949 -12.31 -15.99 -3.97
N ASP A 950 -11.37 -15.82 -4.90
CA ASP A 950 -11.71 -15.66 -6.31
C ASP A 950 -12.19 -16.99 -6.91
N PRO A 951 -12.99 -16.98 -8.01
CA PRO A 951 -13.58 -18.21 -8.53
C PRO A 951 -12.58 -19.27 -9.00
N GLY A 952 -11.35 -18.88 -9.35
CA GLY A 952 -10.29 -19.79 -9.78
C GLY A 952 -9.63 -20.48 -8.58
N GLY A 953 -9.05 -19.69 -7.70
CA GLY A 953 -8.39 -20.16 -6.48
C GLY A 953 -9.32 -20.97 -5.58
N PHE A 954 -10.57 -20.53 -5.41
CA PHE A 954 -11.58 -21.30 -4.67
C PHE A 954 -11.78 -22.71 -5.22
N SER A 955 -11.87 -22.82 -6.56
CA SER A 955 -12.11 -24.09 -7.24
C SER A 955 -10.87 -25.00 -7.22
N GLY A 956 -9.67 -24.43 -7.23
CA GLY A 956 -8.40 -25.16 -7.11
C GLY A 956 -8.27 -25.83 -5.75
N TRP A 957 -8.26 -25.04 -4.67
CA TRP A 957 -8.12 -25.57 -3.31
C TRP A 957 -9.25 -26.53 -2.91
N SER A 958 -10.49 -26.26 -3.34
CA SER A 958 -11.61 -27.17 -3.10
C SER A 958 -11.48 -28.51 -3.83
N ALA A 959 -10.82 -28.54 -5.00
CA ALA A 959 -10.56 -29.78 -5.73
C ALA A 959 -9.46 -30.61 -5.06
N LEU A 960 -8.35 -29.98 -4.65
CA LEU A 960 -7.24 -30.64 -3.96
C LEU A 960 -7.71 -31.33 -2.65
N LEU A 961 -8.56 -30.66 -1.87
CA LEU A 961 -9.18 -31.25 -0.67
C LEU A 961 -10.11 -32.43 -1.00
N ALA A 962 -10.84 -32.37 -2.12
CA ALA A 962 -11.70 -33.46 -2.55
C ALA A 962 -10.93 -34.69 -3.06
N ASP A 963 -9.76 -34.48 -3.66
CA ASP A 963 -8.87 -35.53 -4.17
C ASP A 963 -7.91 -36.09 -3.09
N GLY A 964 -7.87 -35.48 -1.89
CA GLY A 964 -7.30 -36.08 -0.69
C GLY A 964 -6.10 -35.35 -0.09
N MET A 965 -5.74 -34.17 -0.60
CA MET A 965 -4.79 -33.27 0.08
C MET A 965 -5.32 -32.94 1.49
N SER A 966 -4.44 -32.88 2.49
CA SER A 966 -4.89 -32.56 3.84
C SER A 966 -5.14 -31.06 3.99
N ARG A 967 -5.99 -30.68 4.96
CA ARG A 967 -6.18 -29.27 5.31
C ARG A 967 -4.88 -28.60 5.80
N ALA A 968 -3.95 -29.36 6.38
CA ALA A 968 -2.64 -28.83 6.75
C ALA A 968 -1.83 -28.43 5.49
N ASP A 969 -1.77 -29.31 4.47
CA ASP A 969 -1.04 -29.00 3.23
C ASP A 969 -1.63 -27.80 2.48
N VAL A 970 -2.95 -27.60 2.58
CA VAL A 970 -3.63 -26.40 2.07
C VAL A 970 -3.25 -25.16 2.89
N LEU A 971 -3.25 -25.23 4.23
CA LEU A 971 -2.80 -24.12 5.07
C LEU A 971 -1.38 -23.66 4.73
N GLU A 972 -0.44 -24.59 4.60
CA GLU A 972 0.95 -24.26 4.26
C GLU A 972 1.06 -23.56 2.89
N GLY A 973 0.14 -23.86 1.96
CA GLY A 973 0.02 -23.14 0.68
C GLY A 973 -0.50 -21.69 0.79
N PHE A 974 -1.20 -21.32 1.87
CA PHE A 974 -1.55 -19.93 2.17
C PHE A 974 -0.43 -19.23 2.94
N ILE A 975 0.22 -19.93 3.86
CA ILE A 975 1.36 -19.42 4.64
C ILE A 975 2.55 -19.09 3.73
N GLY A 976 3.00 -20.03 2.88
CA GLY A 976 4.11 -19.82 1.94
C GLY A 976 3.78 -18.91 0.75
N SER A 977 2.72 -18.09 0.84
CA SER A 977 2.31 -17.21 -0.26
C SER A 977 2.82 -15.79 -0.06
N ARG A 978 3.16 -15.12 -1.17
CA ARG A 978 3.56 -13.71 -1.15
C ARG A 978 2.43 -12.77 -0.68
N GLU A 979 1.16 -13.16 -0.86
CA GLU A 979 0.03 -12.39 -0.31
C GLU A 979 0.03 -12.40 1.23
N PHE A 980 0.26 -13.56 1.86
CA PHE A 980 0.41 -13.63 3.32
C PHE A 980 1.69 -12.93 3.79
N ALA A 981 2.80 -13.06 3.06
CA ALA A 981 4.03 -12.38 3.41
C ALA A 981 3.92 -10.86 3.38
N ASN A 982 3.25 -10.31 2.36
CA ASN A 982 2.92 -8.88 2.32
C ASN A 982 2.01 -8.50 3.50
N LEU A 983 0.96 -9.27 3.79
CA LEU A 983 0.05 -9.00 4.91
C LEU A 983 0.77 -9.02 6.27
N ALA A 984 1.64 -9.98 6.55
CA ALA A 984 2.37 -10.01 7.81
C ALA A 984 3.30 -8.78 7.95
N ASN A 985 3.94 -8.37 6.84
CA ASN A 985 4.79 -7.19 6.81
C ASN A 985 4.04 -5.88 7.07
N THR A 986 2.75 -5.74 6.70
CA THR A 986 1.97 -4.52 7.04
C THR A 986 1.74 -4.36 8.55
N TYR A 987 1.91 -5.43 9.33
CA TYR A 987 1.88 -5.40 10.80
C TYR A 987 3.27 -5.49 11.44
N GLY A 988 4.35 -5.37 10.66
CA GLY A 988 5.73 -5.50 11.14
C GLY A 988 6.14 -6.92 11.55
N ILE A 989 5.38 -7.95 11.13
CA ILE A 989 5.55 -9.34 11.56
C ILE A 989 6.28 -10.16 10.50
N ARG A 990 7.28 -10.95 10.92
CA ARG A 990 7.93 -11.95 10.05
C ARG A 990 6.91 -13.02 9.64
N ALA A 991 6.66 -13.14 8.34
CA ALA A 991 5.61 -14.00 7.78
C ALA A 991 5.85 -15.50 8.02
N ASP A 992 7.05 -15.98 7.72
CA ASP A 992 7.52 -17.36 7.90
C ASP A 992 9.03 -17.33 8.18
N SER A 993 9.59 -18.44 8.65
CA SER A 993 11.03 -18.55 8.90
C SER A 993 11.86 -18.98 7.67
N THR A 994 11.22 -19.23 6.52
CA THR A 994 11.88 -19.64 5.26
C THR A 994 11.18 -19.03 4.03
N THR A 995 11.94 -18.74 2.98
CA THR A 995 11.48 -18.08 1.74
C THR A 995 10.76 -19.03 0.77
N SER A 996 9.72 -18.56 0.09
CA SER A 996 9.19 -19.18 -1.14
C SER A 996 8.36 -18.18 -1.98
N ALA A 997 8.26 -18.40 -3.30
CA ALA A 997 7.71 -17.40 -4.23
C ALA A 997 6.84 -17.97 -5.39
N GLY A 998 5.57 -17.54 -5.42
CA GLY A 998 4.86 -17.14 -6.66
C GLY A 998 4.28 -18.21 -7.60
N SER A 999 2.95 -18.33 -7.62
CA SER A 999 2.19 -19.35 -8.35
C SER A 999 1.88 -19.07 -9.85
N ASP A 1000 2.79 -18.47 -10.62
CA ASP A 1000 2.53 -18.16 -12.05
C ASP A 1000 3.79 -18.19 -12.95
N ALA A 1001 4.92 -18.69 -12.43
CA ALA A 1001 6.18 -18.71 -13.16
C ALA A 1001 6.34 -20.01 -13.99
N ALA A 1002 6.47 -19.88 -15.31
CA ALA A 1002 6.86 -21.00 -16.19
C ALA A 1002 8.34 -21.42 -15.99
N VAL A 1003 9.11 -20.65 -15.22
CA VAL A 1003 10.45 -20.99 -14.72
C VAL A 1003 10.54 -20.51 -13.26
N LEU A 1004 10.62 -21.44 -12.31
CA LEU A 1004 11.06 -21.21 -10.94
C LEU A 1004 12.59 -21.33 -10.90
N GLN A 1005 13.24 -20.38 -10.26
CA GLN A 1005 14.69 -20.29 -10.14
C GLN A 1005 14.98 -19.95 -8.68
N GLY A 1006 15.81 -20.75 -8.04
CA GLY A 1006 16.37 -20.50 -6.71
C GLY A 1006 17.47 -19.44 -6.72
N ASP A 1007 17.96 -19.13 -5.53
CA ASP A 1007 18.98 -18.11 -5.28
C ASP A 1007 20.39 -18.76 -5.24
N PRO A 1008 21.37 -18.26 -6.02
CA PRO A 1008 22.66 -18.95 -6.17
C PRO A 1008 23.49 -19.01 -4.87
N GLY A 1009 23.71 -20.23 -4.37
CA GLY A 1009 24.52 -20.59 -3.22
C GLY A 1009 23.73 -20.92 -1.96
N GLU A 1010 22.40 -21.08 -2.06
CA GLU A 1010 21.47 -21.27 -0.94
C GLU A 1010 20.71 -22.61 -1.02
N SER A 1011 19.94 -22.94 0.02
CA SER A 1011 19.00 -24.08 0.00
C SER A 1011 17.60 -23.63 -0.38
N ASP A 1012 17.10 -24.06 -1.55
CA ASP A 1012 15.80 -23.61 -2.06
C ASP A 1012 14.65 -24.62 -1.88
N MET A 1013 13.43 -24.09 -1.73
CA MET A 1013 12.20 -24.87 -1.82
C MET A 1013 11.34 -24.40 -3.01
N LEU A 1014 11.58 -25.03 -4.16
CA LEU A 1014 10.93 -24.71 -5.43
C LEU A 1014 9.66 -25.56 -5.61
N ARG A 1015 8.50 -24.92 -5.54
CA ARG A 1015 7.19 -25.58 -5.66
C ARG A 1015 6.36 -25.03 -6.80
N ALA A 1016 6.22 -25.80 -7.87
CA ALA A 1016 5.34 -25.48 -8.99
C ALA A 1016 3.87 -25.88 -8.74
N GLY A 1017 2.99 -25.25 -9.52
CA GLY A 1017 1.54 -25.37 -9.40
C GLY A 1017 0.94 -26.36 -10.40
N ALA A 1018 -0.14 -25.95 -11.06
CA ALA A 1018 -0.75 -26.70 -12.16
C ALA A 1018 -0.37 -26.07 -13.51
N GLY A 1019 0.36 -26.78 -14.34
CA GLY A 1019 0.91 -26.30 -15.61
C GLY A 1019 2.30 -26.89 -15.89
N ASN A 1020 2.86 -26.61 -17.05
CA ASN A 1020 4.21 -27.08 -17.41
C ASN A 1020 5.25 -26.03 -17.01
N SER A 1021 6.10 -26.36 -16.06
CA SER A 1021 7.05 -25.47 -15.38
C SER A 1021 8.50 -25.95 -15.56
N ILE A 1022 9.46 -25.09 -15.26
CA ILE A 1022 10.88 -25.43 -15.18
C ILE A 1022 11.39 -25.02 -13.80
N LEU A 1023 11.95 -25.93 -13.00
CA LEU A 1023 12.51 -25.65 -11.67
C LEU A 1023 14.03 -25.81 -11.72
N ARG A 1024 14.75 -24.92 -11.04
CA ARG A 1024 16.20 -24.72 -11.19
C ARG A 1024 16.86 -24.17 -9.93
N ASP A 1025 17.97 -24.77 -9.52
CA ASP A 1025 18.80 -24.37 -8.37
C ASP A 1025 19.20 -22.88 -8.38
N GLY A 1026 19.82 -22.40 -9.46
CA GLY A 1026 20.49 -21.08 -9.49
C GLY A 1026 22.02 -21.18 -9.56
N ASP A 1027 22.57 -22.31 -9.12
CA ASP A 1027 24.02 -22.50 -8.92
C ASP A 1027 24.81 -22.73 -10.20
N SER A 1028 24.17 -23.18 -11.29
CA SER A 1028 24.92 -23.64 -12.47
C SER A 1028 24.58 -22.95 -13.80
N VAL A 1029 25.62 -22.45 -14.47
CA VAL A 1029 25.53 -21.81 -15.80
C VAL A 1029 25.17 -22.76 -16.97
N ALA A 1030 24.91 -24.05 -16.69
CA ALA A 1030 24.85 -25.13 -17.67
C ALA A 1030 23.53 -25.93 -17.71
N GLU A 1031 22.54 -25.59 -16.87
CA GLU A 1031 21.22 -26.22 -16.69
C GLU A 1031 20.31 -26.45 -17.93
N THR A 1032 20.79 -26.16 -19.14
CA THR A 1032 20.02 -26.21 -20.39
C THR A 1032 20.29 -27.45 -21.25
N GLY A 1033 20.99 -28.46 -20.72
CA GLY A 1033 21.22 -29.74 -21.39
C GLY A 1033 21.85 -30.79 -20.49
N ALA A 1034 21.86 -32.05 -20.96
CA ALA A 1034 22.33 -33.21 -20.21
C ALA A 1034 23.84 -33.12 -19.91
N PHE A 1035 24.15 -32.62 -18.71
CA PHE A 1035 25.46 -32.65 -18.08
C PHE A 1035 25.56 -33.86 -17.13
N ASN A 1036 26.77 -34.25 -16.71
CA ASN A 1036 26.97 -35.44 -15.85
C ASN A 1036 27.70 -35.05 -14.56
N GLU A 1037 26.94 -34.52 -13.62
CA GLU A 1037 27.42 -33.93 -12.37
C GLU A 1037 28.00 -35.00 -11.46
N THR A 1038 27.35 -36.17 -11.39
CA THR A 1038 27.86 -37.42 -10.80
C THR A 1038 29.33 -37.67 -11.17
N GLU A 1039 29.66 -37.51 -12.44
CA GLU A 1039 31.00 -37.76 -12.94
C GLU A 1039 31.97 -36.62 -12.62
N LEU A 1040 31.57 -35.36 -12.75
CA LEU A 1040 32.44 -34.22 -12.44
C LEU A 1040 32.75 -34.13 -10.94
N ALA A 1041 31.74 -34.16 -10.09
CA ALA A 1041 31.89 -34.22 -8.63
C ALA A 1041 32.78 -35.39 -8.23
N GLY A 1042 32.57 -36.55 -8.87
CA GLY A 1042 33.43 -37.72 -8.70
C GLY A 1042 34.88 -37.49 -9.13
N GLN A 1043 35.13 -36.79 -10.25
CA GLN A 1043 36.49 -36.45 -10.71
C GLN A 1043 37.20 -35.53 -9.70
N VAL A 1044 36.56 -34.46 -9.25
CA VAL A 1044 37.13 -33.52 -8.25
C VAL A 1044 37.45 -34.25 -6.94
N TYR A 1045 36.50 -35.00 -6.39
CA TYR A 1045 36.69 -35.81 -5.18
C TYR A 1045 37.87 -36.80 -5.34
N ARG A 1046 37.97 -37.47 -6.50
CA ARG A 1046 39.07 -38.39 -6.80
C ARG A 1046 40.42 -37.69 -6.99
N LEU A 1047 40.49 -36.44 -7.45
CA LEU A 1047 41.73 -35.67 -7.53
C LEU A 1047 42.30 -35.38 -6.13
N TYR A 1048 41.47 -34.95 -5.17
CA TYR A 1048 41.87 -34.81 -3.76
C TYR A 1048 42.43 -36.11 -3.20
N GLY A 1049 41.69 -37.22 -3.34
CA GLY A 1049 42.11 -38.52 -2.83
C GLY A 1049 43.37 -39.08 -3.51
N ALA A 1050 43.53 -38.89 -4.82
CA ALA A 1050 44.70 -39.36 -5.57
C ALA A 1050 45.96 -38.54 -5.26
N THR A 1051 45.85 -37.21 -5.27
CA THR A 1051 47.00 -36.30 -5.18
C THR A 1051 47.37 -35.96 -3.73
N LEU A 1052 46.40 -35.63 -2.88
CA LEU A 1052 46.61 -35.17 -1.50
C LEU A 1052 46.36 -36.27 -0.45
N GLY A 1053 45.72 -37.38 -0.83
CA GLY A 1053 45.51 -38.55 0.04
C GLY A 1053 44.46 -38.35 1.14
N ARG A 1054 43.57 -37.36 0.97
CA ARG A 1054 42.47 -37.01 1.87
C ARG A 1054 41.20 -36.69 1.09
N GLU A 1055 40.09 -36.56 1.80
CA GLU A 1055 38.84 -36.05 1.24
C GLU A 1055 38.90 -34.52 1.04
N PRO A 1056 38.09 -33.96 0.11
CA PRO A 1056 37.89 -32.52 -0.03
C PRO A 1056 37.31 -31.87 1.24
N GLY A 1057 37.34 -30.52 1.26
CA GLY A 1057 36.46 -29.71 2.10
C GLY A 1057 35.57 -28.83 1.20
N GLY A 1058 34.39 -28.44 1.68
CA GLY A 1058 33.29 -27.86 0.88
C GLY A 1058 33.72 -26.78 -0.12
N SER A 1059 34.13 -25.60 0.36
CA SER A 1059 34.54 -24.47 -0.49
C SER A 1059 35.68 -24.78 -1.47
N GLY A 1060 36.62 -25.64 -1.08
CA GLY A 1060 37.70 -26.10 -1.97
C GLY A 1060 37.18 -27.00 -3.09
N PHE A 1061 36.22 -27.87 -2.79
CA PHE A 1061 35.57 -28.75 -3.76
C PHE A 1061 34.75 -27.95 -4.78
N GLN A 1062 33.87 -27.07 -4.29
CA GLN A 1062 32.99 -26.23 -5.11
C GLN A 1062 33.80 -25.35 -6.07
N ALA A 1063 34.92 -24.76 -5.62
CA ALA A 1063 35.80 -23.97 -6.49
C ALA A 1063 36.41 -24.77 -7.66
N TRP A 1064 36.84 -26.02 -7.43
CA TRP A 1064 37.33 -26.89 -8.51
C TRP A 1064 36.20 -27.43 -9.38
N PHE A 1065 35.03 -27.71 -8.81
CA PHE A 1065 33.83 -28.13 -9.53
C PHE A 1065 33.38 -27.02 -10.49
N ASN A 1066 33.10 -25.82 -9.98
CA ASN A 1066 32.65 -24.67 -10.77
C ASN A 1066 33.68 -24.27 -11.84
N GLY A 1067 34.98 -24.34 -11.54
CA GLY A 1067 36.05 -24.07 -12.49
C GLY A 1067 36.07 -25.04 -13.69
N ILE A 1068 35.74 -26.32 -13.47
CA ILE A 1068 35.68 -27.31 -14.56
C ILE A 1068 34.31 -27.28 -15.25
N ASN A 1069 33.21 -27.11 -14.49
CA ASN A 1069 31.84 -27.02 -15.00
C ASN A 1069 31.69 -25.86 -16.00
N SER A 1070 32.22 -24.68 -15.66
CA SER A 1070 32.24 -23.49 -16.53
C SER A 1070 33.21 -23.57 -17.72
N GLU A 1071 33.85 -24.72 -17.96
CA GLU A 1071 34.97 -24.92 -18.91
C GLU A 1071 36.19 -23.98 -18.70
N ALA A 1072 36.24 -23.21 -17.60
CA ALA A 1072 37.31 -22.25 -17.33
C ALA A 1072 38.67 -22.92 -17.11
N ILE A 1073 38.67 -24.15 -16.61
CA ILE A 1073 39.81 -25.06 -16.56
C ILE A 1073 39.42 -26.46 -17.01
N THR A 1074 40.34 -27.16 -17.69
CA THR A 1074 40.18 -28.58 -18.00
C THR A 1074 40.54 -29.46 -16.81
N LEU A 1075 40.04 -30.70 -16.79
CA LEU A 1075 40.40 -31.70 -15.77
C LEU A 1075 41.93 -31.95 -15.67
N ASP A 1076 42.65 -31.86 -16.78
CA ASP A 1076 44.12 -31.94 -16.80
C ASP A 1076 44.78 -30.72 -16.12
N GLN A 1077 44.28 -29.52 -16.38
CA GLN A 1077 44.73 -28.31 -15.67
C GLN A 1077 44.40 -28.37 -14.17
N ALA A 1078 43.27 -28.94 -13.78
CA ALA A 1078 42.94 -29.20 -12.38
C ALA A 1078 43.95 -30.18 -11.76
N ALA A 1079 44.17 -31.35 -12.35
CA ALA A 1079 45.15 -32.34 -11.89
C ALA A 1079 46.57 -31.76 -11.79
N GLY A 1080 46.97 -30.93 -12.77
CA GLY A 1080 48.20 -30.14 -12.75
C GLY A 1080 48.25 -29.13 -11.60
N GLY A 1081 47.13 -28.44 -11.33
CA GLY A 1081 46.96 -27.52 -10.20
C GLY A 1081 47.12 -28.20 -8.84
N PHE A 1082 46.52 -29.38 -8.65
CA PHE A 1082 46.67 -30.17 -7.43
C PHE A 1082 48.14 -30.53 -7.16
N ILE A 1083 48.88 -31.04 -8.15
CA ILE A 1083 50.29 -31.44 -7.96
C ILE A 1083 51.28 -30.26 -7.95
N ALA A 1084 50.86 -29.09 -8.42
CA ALA A 1084 51.60 -27.83 -8.30
C ALA A 1084 51.20 -27.02 -7.05
N SER A 1085 50.21 -27.47 -6.28
CA SER A 1085 49.69 -26.74 -5.13
C SER A 1085 50.73 -26.64 -4.00
N PRO A 1086 50.69 -25.56 -3.20
CA PRO A 1086 51.49 -25.47 -1.98
C PRO A 1086 51.22 -26.64 -1.02
N GLU A 1087 49.98 -27.15 -0.97
CA GLU A 1087 49.61 -28.29 -0.13
C GLU A 1087 50.33 -29.58 -0.55
N PHE A 1088 50.45 -29.85 -1.85
CA PHE A 1088 51.16 -31.03 -2.36
C PHE A 1088 52.67 -30.95 -2.09
N ASP A 1089 53.29 -29.77 -2.29
CA ASP A 1089 54.72 -29.57 -1.99
C ASP A 1089 55.01 -29.59 -0.47
N ILE A 1090 54.11 -29.09 0.37
CA ILE A 1090 54.21 -29.22 1.84
C ILE A 1090 54.07 -30.68 2.28
N THR A 1091 53.12 -31.42 1.72
CA THR A 1091 52.82 -32.80 2.14
C THR A 1091 53.86 -33.82 1.64
N TYR A 1092 54.37 -33.66 0.42
CA TYR A 1092 55.25 -34.66 -0.23
C TYR A 1092 56.58 -34.11 -0.75
N GLY A 1093 56.68 -32.81 -1.00
CA GLY A 1093 57.87 -32.17 -1.56
C GLY A 1093 58.20 -32.58 -3.00
N ALA A 1094 59.39 -32.19 -3.45
CA ALA A 1094 59.90 -32.50 -4.79
C ALA A 1094 60.19 -34.01 -4.98
N LEU A 1095 59.21 -34.74 -5.54
CA LEU A 1095 59.33 -36.16 -5.88
C LEU A 1095 60.01 -36.40 -7.24
N SER A 1096 60.78 -37.49 -7.36
CA SER A 1096 61.17 -38.05 -8.67
C SER A 1096 59.98 -38.72 -9.35
N ASP A 1097 60.03 -38.96 -10.66
CA ASP A 1097 58.91 -39.60 -11.38
C ASP A 1097 58.60 -41.01 -10.84
N ALA A 1098 59.62 -41.75 -10.41
CA ALA A 1098 59.45 -43.07 -9.81
C ALA A 1098 58.81 -43.02 -8.41
N ASP A 1099 59.10 -41.98 -7.64
CA ASP A 1099 58.49 -41.76 -6.32
C ASP A 1099 57.06 -41.23 -6.45
N PHE A 1100 56.81 -40.38 -7.45
CA PHE A 1100 55.49 -39.84 -7.79
C PHE A 1100 54.52 -40.93 -8.24
N VAL A 1101 54.93 -41.82 -9.16
CA VAL A 1101 54.11 -42.98 -9.54
C VAL A 1101 53.84 -43.89 -8.33
N GLN A 1102 54.81 -44.10 -7.45
CA GLN A 1102 54.60 -44.90 -6.24
C GLN A 1102 53.69 -44.22 -5.19
N LEU A 1103 53.66 -42.89 -5.12
CA LEU A 1103 52.69 -42.15 -4.31
C LEU A 1103 51.27 -42.44 -4.81
N LEU A 1104 51.01 -42.32 -6.11
CA LEU A 1104 49.69 -42.57 -6.69
C LEU A 1104 49.22 -44.02 -6.47
N TYR A 1105 50.10 -45.02 -6.69
CA TYR A 1105 49.80 -46.42 -6.33
C TYR A 1105 49.36 -46.60 -4.87
N ARG A 1106 49.97 -45.85 -3.93
CA ARG A 1106 49.62 -45.91 -2.51
C ARG A 1106 48.28 -45.23 -2.22
N ASN A 1107 48.09 -44.00 -2.68
CA ASN A 1107 46.88 -43.20 -2.39
C ASN A 1107 45.65 -43.85 -3.03
N VAL A 1108 45.75 -44.19 -4.32
CA VAL A 1108 44.64 -44.68 -5.15
C VAL A 1108 44.36 -46.16 -4.91
N LEU A 1109 45.41 -46.99 -4.93
CA LEU A 1109 45.28 -48.46 -4.95
C LEU A 1109 45.68 -49.14 -3.63
N GLY A 1110 46.11 -48.37 -2.62
CA GLY A 1110 46.47 -48.88 -1.29
C GLY A 1110 47.70 -49.82 -1.27
N ARG A 1111 48.51 -49.84 -2.33
CA ARG A 1111 49.59 -50.83 -2.54
C ARG A 1111 50.83 -50.19 -3.18
N THR A 1112 51.95 -50.89 -3.15
CA THR A 1112 53.14 -50.50 -3.92
C THR A 1112 52.99 -50.88 -5.39
N ALA A 1113 53.63 -50.12 -6.28
CA ALA A 1113 53.74 -50.47 -7.70
C ALA A 1113 54.43 -51.85 -7.89
N ASP A 1114 53.95 -52.65 -8.83
CA ASP A 1114 54.71 -53.81 -9.29
C ASP A 1114 55.78 -53.38 -10.32
N PRO A 1115 56.83 -54.18 -10.56
CA PRO A 1115 57.93 -53.77 -11.44
C PRO A 1115 57.54 -53.52 -12.90
N ALA A 1116 56.45 -54.13 -13.40
CA ALA A 1116 56.00 -53.92 -14.78
C ALA A 1116 55.09 -52.69 -14.87
N GLY A 1117 54.18 -52.50 -13.90
CA GLY A 1117 53.36 -51.30 -13.77
C GLY A 1117 54.18 -50.02 -13.60
N LEU A 1118 55.20 -50.05 -12.72
CA LEU A 1118 56.11 -48.91 -12.54
C LEU A 1118 56.89 -48.58 -13.81
N ALA A 1119 57.42 -49.60 -14.51
CA ALA A 1119 58.15 -49.40 -15.75
C ALA A 1119 57.24 -48.80 -16.85
N GLY A 1120 55.99 -49.27 -16.97
CA GLY A 1120 55.03 -48.75 -17.95
C GLY A 1120 54.71 -47.26 -17.77
N TRP A 1121 54.50 -46.80 -16.53
CA TRP A 1121 54.26 -45.37 -16.25
C TRP A 1121 55.52 -44.51 -16.43
N LEU A 1122 56.71 -45.04 -16.16
CA LEU A 1122 57.97 -44.33 -16.42
C LEU A 1122 58.28 -44.23 -17.92
N ASP A 1123 58.02 -45.29 -18.70
CA ASP A 1123 58.12 -45.26 -20.16
C ASP A 1123 57.07 -44.31 -20.78
N PHE A 1124 55.89 -44.18 -20.16
CA PHE A 1124 54.87 -43.21 -20.54
C PHE A 1124 55.34 -41.77 -20.29
N LEU A 1125 55.83 -41.43 -19.09
CA LEU A 1125 56.39 -40.11 -18.75
C LEU A 1125 57.65 -39.75 -19.55
N ALA A 1126 58.31 -40.71 -20.20
CA ALA A 1126 59.45 -40.47 -21.08
C ALA A 1126 59.05 -40.06 -22.52
N GLY A 1127 57.76 -40.05 -22.86
CA GLY A 1127 57.24 -39.53 -24.13
C GLY A 1127 57.22 -37.99 -24.16
N GLU A 1128 57.43 -37.40 -25.35
CA GLU A 1128 57.58 -35.93 -25.49
C GLU A 1128 56.29 -35.13 -25.17
N ASP A 1129 55.12 -35.77 -25.23
CA ASP A 1129 53.80 -35.14 -25.07
C ASP A 1129 53.06 -35.51 -23.77
N ASN A 1130 53.65 -36.33 -22.88
CA ASN A 1130 52.98 -36.86 -21.67
C ASN A 1130 53.45 -36.14 -20.40
N THR A 1131 52.52 -35.82 -19.50
CA THR A 1131 52.78 -35.06 -18.27
C THR A 1131 52.54 -35.88 -17.00
N ARG A 1132 52.86 -35.30 -15.83
CA ARG A 1132 52.46 -35.87 -14.53
C ARG A 1132 50.96 -35.76 -14.28
N ALA A 1133 50.26 -34.79 -14.88
CA ALA A 1133 48.81 -34.66 -14.78
C ALA A 1133 48.11 -35.82 -15.50
N ASP A 1134 48.54 -36.18 -16.72
CA ASP A 1134 48.08 -37.38 -17.44
C ASP A 1134 48.21 -38.66 -16.59
N VAL A 1135 49.29 -38.78 -15.81
CA VAL A 1135 49.46 -39.92 -14.90
C VAL A 1135 48.49 -39.83 -13.71
N VAL A 1136 48.27 -38.66 -13.10
CA VAL A 1136 47.23 -38.50 -12.07
C VAL A 1136 45.87 -38.95 -12.59
N LEU A 1137 45.46 -38.47 -13.77
CA LEU A 1137 44.20 -38.85 -14.42
C LEU A 1137 44.13 -40.36 -14.72
N GLY A 1138 45.23 -40.95 -15.19
CA GLY A 1138 45.33 -42.40 -15.41
C GLY A 1138 45.12 -43.25 -14.15
N PHE A 1139 45.38 -42.69 -12.96
CA PHE A 1139 45.10 -43.34 -11.67
C PHE A 1139 43.72 -42.96 -11.11
N SER A 1140 43.37 -41.67 -11.07
CA SER A 1140 42.09 -41.20 -10.51
C SER A 1140 40.92 -41.78 -11.31
N GLU A 1141 41.03 -41.81 -12.63
CA GLU A 1141 39.99 -42.31 -13.53
C GLU A 1141 40.10 -43.81 -13.83
N SER A 1142 40.97 -44.51 -13.09
CA SER A 1142 41.03 -45.97 -13.16
C SER A 1142 39.72 -46.59 -12.65
N ALA A 1143 39.24 -47.62 -13.35
CA ALA A 1143 38.03 -48.33 -12.97
C ALA A 1143 38.12 -48.98 -11.57
N GLU A 1144 39.33 -49.25 -11.06
CA GLU A 1144 39.55 -49.75 -9.69
C GLU A 1144 39.25 -48.65 -8.66
N TYR A 1145 39.66 -47.40 -8.91
CA TYR A 1145 39.47 -46.31 -7.96
C TYR A 1145 38.05 -45.74 -7.97
N ARG A 1146 37.47 -45.51 -9.15
CA ARG A 1146 36.08 -45.04 -9.30
C ARG A 1146 35.10 -45.93 -8.51
N ASN A 1147 35.18 -47.25 -8.70
CA ASN A 1147 34.38 -48.22 -7.94
C ASN A 1147 34.64 -48.20 -6.42
N ARG A 1148 35.83 -47.79 -5.97
CA ARG A 1148 36.20 -47.70 -4.55
C ARG A 1148 35.71 -46.42 -3.89
N THR A 1149 35.64 -45.30 -4.62
CA THR A 1149 35.25 -43.99 -4.09
C THR A 1149 33.76 -43.72 -4.15
N ASN A 1150 33.01 -44.35 -5.07
CA ASN A 1150 31.58 -44.09 -5.30
C ASN A 1150 30.73 -43.96 -4.02
N ALA A 1151 30.84 -44.90 -3.07
CA ALA A 1151 30.03 -44.86 -1.85
C ALA A 1151 30.47 -43.78 -0.85
N ALA A 1152 31.74 -43.37 -0.88
CA ALA A 1152 32.26 -42.30 -0.03
C ALA A 1152 31.94 -40.91 -0.62
N LEU A 1153 31.92 -40.80 -1.96
CA LEU A 1153 31.36 -39.64 -2.67
C LEU A 1153 29.88 -39.45 -2.34
N ASP A 1154 29.06 -40.52 -2.40
CA ASP A 1154 27.63 -40.44 -2.03
C ASP A 1154 27.43 -39.90 -0.62
N THR A 1155 28.27 -40.33 0.34
CA THR A 1155 28.24 -39.82 1.71
C THR A 1155 28.75 -38.38 1.79
N PHE A 1156 29.84 -38.03 1.11
CA PHE A 1156 30.38 -36.67 1.10
C PHE A 1156 29.38 -35.63 0.56
N MET A 1157 28.64 -35.95 -0.52
CA MET A 1157 27.62 -35.05 -1.06
C MET A 1157 26.41 -34.93 -0.13
N ARG A 1158 25.99 -36.01 0.54
CA ARG A 1158 24.87 -36.03 1.51
C ARG A 1158 25.16 -35.39 2.86
N ASP A 1159 26.43 -35.37 3.24
CA ASP A 1159 26.94 -34.79 4.49
C ASP A 1159 27.66 -33.45 4.19
N GLY A 1160 27.43 -32.89 2.99
CA GLY A 1160 27.96 -31.60 2.55
C GLY A 1160 27.28 -30.41 3.22
N PRO A 1161 27.68 -29.18 2.86
CA PRO A 1161 26.99 -27.96 3.30
C PRO A 1161 25.47 -28.03 3.04
N PRO A 1162 24.61 -27.52 3.96
CA PRO A 1162 23.17 -27.48 3.74
C PRO A 1162 22.80 -26.66 2.50
N GLU A 1163 23.49 -25.53 2.30
CA GLU A 1163 23.40 -24.52 1.22
C GLU A 1163 23.58 -25.05 -0.22
N TRP A 1164 23.67 -26.37 -0.38
CA TRP A 1164 23.79 -27.09 -1.63
C TRP A 1164 22.54 -27.92 -1.96
N ASN A 1165 21.63 -28.12 -1.00
CA ASN A 1165 20.56 -29.13 -1.12
C ASN A 1165 19.18 -28.48 -1.23
N ASP A 1166 18.49 -28.80 -2.32
CA ASP A 1166 17.18 -28.21 -2.64
C ASP A 1166 16.01 -29.16 -2.41
N VAL A 1167 14.80 -28.59 -2.42
CA VAL A 1167 13.52 -29.31 -2.47
C VAL A 1167 12.74 -28.88 -3.69
N LEU A 1168 12.66 -29.75 -4.70
CA LEU A 1168 11.99 -29.49 -5.98
C LEU A 1168 10.69 -30.28 -6.07
N GLU A 1169 9.57 -29.59 -6.23
CA GLU A 1169 8.24 -30.15 -6.37
C GLU A 1169 7.57 -29.63 -7.64
N GLY A 1170 7.46 -30.48 -8.68
CA GLY A 1170 6.89 -30.08 -9.98
C GLY A 1170 5.40 -29.75 -9.94
N GLY A 1171 4.65 -30.28 -8.98
CA GLY A 1171 3.19 -30.16 -9.00
C GLY A 1171 2.60 -31.00 -10.14
N ALA A 1172 1.63 -30.44 -10.87
CA ALA A 1172 0.85 -31.18 -11.87
C ALA A 1172 0.96 -30.59 -13.29
N GLY A 1173 1.71 -31.25 -14.17
CA GLY A 1173 1.92 -30.83 -15.55
C GLY A 1173 2.88 -31.74 -16.31
N ASP A 1174 3.54 -31.23 -17.36
CA ASP A 1174 4.80 -31.86 -17.80
C ASP A 1174 5.94 -30.91 -17.44
N ASP A 1175 6.52 -31.10 -16.26
CA ASP A 1175 7.50 -30.22 -15.65
C ASP A 1175 8.95 -30.66 -15.94
N THR A 1176 9.89 -29.72 -15.83
CA THR A 1176 11.33 -29.98 -15.97
C THR A 1176 12.06 -29.51 -14.72
N MET A 1177 12.78 -30.38 -14.02
CA MET A 1177 13.45 -30.06 -12.75
C MET A 1177 14.96 -30.30 -12.83
N ASN A 1178 15.73 -29.38 -12.26
CA ASN A 1178 17.19 -29.43 -12.15
C ASN A 1178 17.58 -29.09 -10.70
N GLY A 1179 18.18 -30.04 -9.95
CA GLY A 1179 18.66 -29.81 -8.58
C GLY A 1179 20.16 -29.45 -8.48
N GLY A 1180 20.95 -29.85 -9.48
CA GLY A 1180 22.34 -29.41 -9.61
C GLY A 1180 23.29 -29.95 -8.55
N LEU A 1181 24.04 -29.07 -7.88
CA LEU A 1181 25.12 -29.49 -6.97
C LEU A 1181 24.62 -29.72 -5.53
N GLY A 1182 23.81 -30.74 -5.32
CA GLY A 1182 23.24 -31.02 -4.00
C GLY A 1182 22.96 -32.47 -3.71
N SER A 1183 22.35 -32.74 -2.56
CA SER A 1183 21.66 -34.00 -2.23
C SER A 1183 20.15 -33.74 -2.17
N ASP A 1184 19.59 -33.38 -3.31
CA ASP A 1184 18.29 -32.72 -3.43
C ASP A 1184 17.10 -33.67 -3.19
N ILE A 1185 15.94 -33.09 -2.94
CA ILE A 1185 14.69 -33.79 -2.67
C ILE A 1185 13.68 -33.48 -3.77
N PHE A 1186 13.52 -34.43 -4.70
CA PHE A 1186 12.51 -34.34 -5.75
C PHE A 1186 11.19 -34.95 -5.27
N VAL A 1187 10.13 -34.15 -5.20
CA VAL A 1187 8.84 -34.49 -4.59
C VAL A 1187 7.75 -34.69 -5.65
N PHE A 1188 7.07 -35.84 -5.58
CA PHE A 1188 5.90 -36.16 -6.40
C PHE A 1188 4.79 -36.76 -5.52
N ARG A 1189 3.53 -36.34 -5.73
CA ARG A 1189 2.37 -36.98 -5.08
C ARG A 1189 1.42 -37.62 -6.09
N ASN A 1190 0.89 -38.78 -5.71
CA ASN A 1190 -0.11 -39.49 -6.49
C ASN A 1190 -1.41 -38.66 -6.59
N GLY A 1191 -1.75 -38.23 -7.81
CA GLY A 1191 -2.84 -37.31 -8.11
C GLY A 1191 -2.40 -36.03 -8.83
N GLU A 1192 -1.11 -35.68 -8.74
CA GLU A 1192 -0.48 -34.56 -9.45
C GLU A 1192 0.02 -35.00 -10.84
N GLY A 1193 -0.83 -35.73 -11.59
CA GLY A 1193 -0.41 -36.53 -12.74
C GLY A 1193 0.22 -35.74 -13.90
N GLY A 1194 1.40 -36.20 -14.33
CA GLY A 1194 2.26 -35.49 -15.28
C GLY A 1194 3.26 -36.35 -16.06
N ALA A 1195 3.99 -35.76 -17.01
CA ALA A 1195 5.07 -36.41 -17.76
C ALA A 1195 6.44 -35.70 -17.57
N ASP A 1196 6.90 -35.73 -16.32
CA ASP A 1196 8.01 -34.90 -15.87
C ASP A 1196 9.39 -35.40 -16.31
N VAL A 1197 10.33 -34.46 -16.31
CA VAL A 1197 11.73 -34.66 -16.69
C VAL A 1197 12.62 -34.11 -15.58
N ILE A 1198 13.50 -34.95 -15.04
CA ILE A 1198 14.58 -34.50 -14.14
C ILE A 1198 15.90 -34.57 -14.91
N ASN A 1199 16.67 -33.48 -14.90
CA ASN A 1199 18.04 -33.43 -15.40
C ASN A 1199 18.98 -33.17 -14.22
N GLY A 1200 20.09 -33.91 -14.13
CA GLY A 1200 20.82 -34.03 -12.88
C GLY A 1200 19.95 -34.80 -11.88
N PHE A 1201 20.03 -36.13 -11.93
CA PHE A 1201 19.49 -36.96 -10.87
C PHE A 1201 20.56 -37.96 -10.41
N GLU A 1202 21.12 -37.65 -9.26
CA GLU A 1202 22.39 -38.13 -8.80
C GLU A 1202 22.22 -39.31 -7.82
N PRO A 1203 23.24 -40.17 -7.64
CA PRO A 1203 23.17 -41.30 -6.70
C PRO A 1203 23.00 -40.91 -5.24
N TRP A 1204 23.22 -39.63 -4.89
CA TRP A 1204 23.12 -39.11 -3.53
C TRP A 1204 21.73 -38.56 -3.19
N ASP A 1205 20.99 -38.06 -4.18
CA ASP A 1205 19.67 -37.45 -4.06
C ASP A 1205 18.61 -38.32 -3.40
N GLN A 1206 17.49 -37.69 -3.09
CA GLN A 1206 16.28 -38.27 -2.56
C GLN A 1206 15.10 -38.12 -3.53
N LEU A 1207 14.48 -39.26 -3.88
CA LEU A 1207 13.17 -39.28 -4.52
C LEU A 1207 12.09 -39.46 -3.46
N GLN A 1208 11.16 -38.52 -3.38
CA GLN A 1208 9.98 -38.58 -2.52
C GLN A 1208 8.73 -38.91 -3.34
N LEU A 1209 8.13 -40.08 -3.08
CA LEU A 1209 6.91 -40.55 -3.75
C LEU A 1209 5.81 -40.74 -2.71
N SER A 1210 4.92 -39.75 -2.59
CA SER A 1210 3.82 -39.75 -1.61
C SER A 1210 2.52 -40.27 -2.22
N GLY A 1211 1.77 -41.08 -1.49
CA GLY A 1211 0.42 -41.54 -1.88
C GLY A 1211 0.39 -42.63 -2.95
N PHE A 1212 1.54 -43.04 -3.51
CA PHE A 1212 1.64 -44.12 -4.51
C PHE A 1212 1.46 -45.53 -3.92
N GLY A 1213 1.37 -45.67 -2.59
CA GLY A 1213 1.11 -46.94 -1.89
C GLY A 1213 2.31 -47.90 -1.81
N LEU A 1214 3.50 -47.42 -2.16
CA LEU A 1214 4.76 -48.17 -2.17
C LEU A 1214 5.27 -48.39 -0.74
N GLN A 1215 5.68 -49.61 -0.40
CA GLN A 1215 6.10 -49.98 0.96
C GLN A 1215 7.60 -49.89 1.18
N ASP A 1216 8.40 -50.10 0.13
CA ASP A 1216 9.86 -49.99 0.19
C ASP A 1216 10.48 -49.66 -1.18
N LYS A 1217 11.76 -49.29 -1.19
CA LYS A 1217 12.48 -48.90 -2.42
C LYS A 1217 12.53 -49.98 -3.50
N SER A 1218 12.38 -51.26 -3.14
CA SER A 1218 12.38 -52.34 -4.14
C SER A 1218 11.08 -52.38 -4.93
N GLU A 1219 9.96 -51.92 -4.36
CA GLU A 1219 8.70 -51.72 -5.08
C GLU A 1219 8.78 -50.51 -6.02
N ALA A 1220 9.35 -49.39 -5.56
CA ALA A 1220 9.59 -48.21 -6.40
C ALA A 1220 10.48 -48.53 -7.62
N ILE A 1221 11.63 -49.20 -7.39
CA ILE A 1221 12.56 -49.61 -8.45
C ILE A 1221 11.92 -50.67 -9.39
N ALA A 1222 10.99 -51.50 -8.91
CA ALA A 1222 10.29 -52.48 -9.76
C ALA A 1222 9.34 -51.82 -10.79
N LEU A 1223 8.97 -50.55 -10.59
CA LEU A 1223 8.20 -49.74 -11.52
C LEU A 1223 9.09 -48.91 -12.48
N MET A 1224 10.40 -48.91 -12.26
CA MET A 1224 11.38 -48.21 -13.09
C MET A 1224 11.87 -49.08 -14.26
N ARG A 1225 12.02 -48.45 -15.43
CA ARG A 1225 12.46 -49.07 -16.68
C ARG A 1225 13.58 -48.23 -17.31
N GLN A 1226 14.70 -48.87 -17.67
CA GLN A 1226 15.67 -48.23 -18.55
C GLN A 1226 15.07 -48.07 -19.96
N ASP A 1227 15.16 -46.87 -20.53
CA ASP A 1227 14.77 -46.56 -21.91
C ASP A 1227 15.86 -45.69 -22.55
N GLY A 1228 16.59 -46.22 -23.55
CA GLY A 1228 17.78 -45.54 -24.06
C GLY A 1228 18.88 -45.41 -22.98
N SER A 1229 19.31 -44.18 -22.70
CA SER A 1229 20.18 -43.81 -21.58
C SER A 1229 19.41 -43.40 -20.32
N ASP A 1230 18.10 -43.13 -20.44
CA ASP A 1230 17.23 -42.61 -19.39
C ASP A 1230 16.61 -43.73 -18.54
N VAL A 1231 16.12 -43.39 -17.36
CA VAL A 1231 15.19 -44.23 -16.57
C VAL A 1231 13.82 -43.59 -16.54
N ILE A 1232 12.78 -44.40 -16.74
CA ILE A 1232 11.39 -43.96 -16.64
C ILE A 1232 10.73 -44.70 -15.48
N PHE A 1233 10.23 -43.96 -14.49
CA PHE A 1233 9.22 -44.40 -13.55
C PHE A 1233 7.83 -44.10 -14.13
N ALA A 1234 6.86 -45.02 -13.97
CA ALA A 1234 5.49 -44.78 -14.41
C ALA A 1234 4.49 -45.52 -13.51
N GLN A 1235 3.57 -44.77 -12.90
CA GLN A 1235 2.52 -45.32 -12.05
C GLN A 1235 1.29 -44.41 -12.05
N GLY A 1236 0.14 -44.93 -12.48
CA GLY A 1236 -1.08 -44.13 -12.63
C GLY A 1236 -1.03 -43.28 -13.89
N ASP A 1237 -1.28 -41.99 -13.74
CA ASP A 1237 -1.09 -40.91 -14.71
C ASP A 1237 0.31 -40.27 -14.61
N GLN A 1238 1.02 -40.43 -13.49
CA GLN A 1238 2.41 -40.00 -13.34
C GLN A 1238 3.39 -40.81 -14.20
N GLN A 1239 4.19 -40.10 -14.99
CA GLN A 1239 5.46 -40.56 -15.56
C GLN A 1239 6.58 -39.61 -15.11
N ILE A 1240 7.74 -40.15 -14.70
CA ILE A 1240 8.94 -39.37 -14.36
C ILE A 1240 10.10 -39.91 -15.19
N THR A 1241 10.79 -39.02 -15.90
CA THR A 1241 11.91 -39.34 -16.80
C THR A 1241 13.20 -38.78 -16.20
N PHE A 1242 14.05 -39.66 -15.67
CA PHE A 1242 15.38 -39.33 -15.16
C PHE A 1242 16.38 -39.39 -16.33
N THR A 1243 16.82 -38.23 -16.82
CA THR A 1243 17.62 -38.16 -18.06
C THR A 1243 19.04 -38.67 -17.85
N ASP A 1244 19.58 -39.36 -18.87
CA ASP A 1244 20.92 -40.00 -18.90
C ASP A 1244 21.29 -40.86 -17.66
N THR A 1245 20.29 -41.25 -16.88
CA THR A 1245 20.42 -41.96 -15.61
C THR A 1245 20.36 -43.47 -15.82
N PRO A 1246 21.40 -44.25 -15.50
CA PRO A 1246 21.35 -45.70 -15.57
C PRO A 1246 20.58 -46.28 -14.37
N LEU A 1247 19.78 -47.34 -14.59
CA LEU A 1247 18.97 -48.02 -13.55
C LEU A 1247 19.79 -48.57 -12.35
N ALA A 1248 21.12 -48.64 -12.49
CA ALA A 1248 22.03 -48.95 -11.40
C ALA A 1248 22.24 -47.79 -10.39
N HIS A 1249 22.06 -46.53 -10.80
CA HIS A 1249 22.12 -45.36 -9.90
C HIS A 1249 20.94 -45.36 -8.94
N MET A 1250 19.73 -45.69 -9.42
CA MET A 1250 18.51 -45.82 -8.61
C MET A 1250 18.63 -46.83 -7.44
N GLN A 1251 19.67 -47.69 -7.41
CA GLN A 1251 19.94 -48.55 -6.25
C GLN A 1251 20.59 -47.81 -5.06
N ARG A 1252 21.26 -46.68 -5.30
CA ARG A 1252 22.05 -45.85 -4.35
C ARG A 1252 21.29 -44.64 -3.81
N VAL A 1253 20.33 -44.14 -4.59
CA VAL A 1253 19.38 -43.05 -4.28
C VAL A 1253 18.62 -43.30 -2.95
N ARG A 1254 18.32 -42.22 -2.22
CA ARG A 1254 17.43 -42.24 -1.05
C ARG A 1254 15.97 -42.21 -1.52
N TYR A 1255 15.10 -42.94 -0.83
CA TYR A 1255 13.67 -42.97 -1.14
C TYR A 1255 12.89 -42.59 0.11
N ASN A 1256 12.06 -41.55 0.00
CA ASN A 1256 11.01 -41.27 0.97
C ASN A 1256 9.68 -41.74 0.39
N LEU A 1257 9.02 -42.69 1.06
CA LEU A 1257 7.79 -43.34 0.60
C LEU A 1257 6.74 -43.22 1.71
N SER A 1258 5.62 -42.57 1.41
CA SER A 1258 4.57 -42.18 2.37
C SER A 1258 3.17 -42.50 1.86
#